data_AF-A0A535MYC9-F1
#
_entry.id   AF-A0A535MYC9-F1
#
_cell.length_a   1.000
_cell.length_b   1.000
_cell.length_c   1.000
_cell.angle_alpha   90.00
_cell.angle_beta   90.00
_cell.angle_gamma   90.00
#
_symmetry.space_group_name_H-M   'P 1'
#
loop_
_entity.id
_entity.type
_entity.pdbx_description
1 polymer ?
#
loop_
_entity_poly.entity_id
_entity_poly.type
_entity_poly.pdbx_seq_one_letter_code
_entity_poly.pdbx_strand_id
1 'polypeptide(L)'
;MSHREREATQPATGGWRFLEDFSLRRAGFPFDLLAGLACPTTYRLLHQGSTEEARAAFLEESSAATDHLLQLGREERVQQAIYMNSPTFYRHGLLPLLNEEQTGKRRRSAQTTLTGYLQRFCAKNDTASYFGPLNYGRLSREPGVPALRYRLAPEALRSHVHLSHWVVAELYRAMAEDEELRLALPLERSALVVENGAGVTILGLPGLRLNASSARVLRACCRGRSGFDVARRLGLEPAALDAIVRQLTATGLLRLRAEPPADRLEVLSAFRETVAAAPPGAARAGWLGFVDRISDLLRGFEVGKLAARISLTEELERLCAQRLGLNPRRGAGGLYMDRFVLFEQCGGDVEGLAIGERLAGALSGIGTALDLIAWNAREVARAYQRPAWALVEAAGLAGRTMPLLELLERLPQHEPPGAPDRTAWRRFWARILERLAPGPVLELSRSQIEATGLVDLSVGGWITAPDLMLAATGSDAVERGDFRIVLAEVHPIILAAQLHSAAYRSDLESVALRARRALESTFVDAEEAILASTRASKITEAGLQRVRIHQEWLGQSADAEDVPIADLDAELIEAHGCALRIRGTDRRLHLRRPFFMDHPMPAVLGLFERPQVLAMEIDVADHLPRIVVDGIVIQRERWRFGLEDLPDSKGDRESFEFYASMVAWQRRHGLPQRVFGRMQGRGEVKPFLIDFASPLSCRALVRECRGATGMVITEMYPGPSDLWLRGPAGGFTSELRLNAYYPAGDDALEAIPEGLVARLEHLRQRMAALHVED
;
A
#
# COMPACT_ATOMS: atom_id res chain seq x y z
N MET A 1 10.42 25.79 -32.49
CA MET A 1 9.41 24.73 -32.74
C MET A 1 10.14 23.44 -33.09
N SER A 2 10.35 22.56 -32.11
CA SER A 2 10.97 21.24 -32.33
C SER A 2 10.67 20.29 -31.16
N HIS A 3 10.33 19.05 -31.53
CA HIS A 3 10.46 17.80 -30.77
C HIS A 3 9.80 17.63 -29.37
N ARG A 4 9.20 18.66 -28.76
CA ARG A 4 8.59 18.61 -27.41
C ARG A 4 7.11 18.18 -27.34
N GLU A 5 6.45 17.89 -28.45
CA GLU A 5 4.99 17.62 -28.49
C GLU A 5 4.61 16.15 -28.75
N ARG A 6 5.50 15.18 -28.51
CA ARG A 6 5.16 13.74 -28.60
C ARG A 6 5.31 12.96 -27.28
N GLU A 7 5.10 13.63 -26.14
CA GLU A 7 5.02 12.94 -24.84
C GLU A 7 3.62 12.38 -24.52
N ALA A 8 2.59 12.63 -25.33
CA ALA A 8 1.26 12.09 -25.11
C ALA A 8 1.20 10.57 -25.39
N THR A 9 1.00 9.78 -24.34
CA THR A 9 0.35 8.48 -24.44
C THR A 9 -0.97 8.66 -25.19
N GLN A 10 -1.28 7.78 -26.14
CA GLN A 10 -2.61 7.78 -26.76
C GLN A 10 -3.65 7.76 -25.63
N PRO A 11 -4.59 8.72 -25.62
CA PRO A 11 -5.58 8.77 -24.56
C PRO A 11 -6.42 7.50 -24.60
N ALA A 12 -6.60 6.90 -23.43
CA ALA A 12 -7.71 5.99 -23.19
C ALA A 12 -9.03 6.66 -23.56
N THR A 13 -10.05 5.82 -23.77
CA THR A 13 -11.44 6.30 -23.72
C THR A 13 -11.61 7.16 -22.45
N GLY A 14 -12.17 8.37 -22.55
CA GLY A 14 -12.31 9.25 -21.38
C GLY A 14 -11.03 9.96 -20.89
N GLY A 15 -9.99 10.15 -21.71
CA GLY A 15 -8.91 11.10 -21.42
C GLY A 15 -7.79 10.62 -20.46
N TRP A 16 -7.92 9.41 -19.90
CA TRP A 16 -6.88 8.79 -19.07
C TRP A 16 -5.61 8.46 -19.87
N ARG A 17 -4.47 8.59 -19.20
CA ARG A 17 -3.13 8.31 -19.71
C ARG A 17 -2.40 7.41 -18.73
N PHE A 18 -1.58 6.49 -19.22
CA PHE A 18 -0.70 5.70 -18.37
C PHE A 18 0.69 6.33 -18.26
N LEU A 19 1.32 6.20 -17.11
CA LEU A 19 2.78 6.33 -17.02
C LEU A 19 3.44 5.11 -17.67
N GLU A 20 4.62 5.32 -18.24
CA GLU A 20 5.35 4.25 -18.91
C GLU A 20 5.84 3.18 -17.94
N ASP A 21 6.13 3.55 -16.69
CA ASP A 21 6.66 2.62 -15.70
C ASP A 21 5.55 1.86 -14.99
N PHE A 22 5.76 0.56 -14.84
CA PHE A 22 4.88 -0.28 -14.04
C PHE A 22 5.68 -1.28 -13.20
N SER A 23 5.01 -1.86 -12.21
CA SER A 23 5.55 -2.99 -11.44
C SER A 23 4.72 -4.24 -11.69
N LEU A 24 5.39 -5.39 -11.71
CA LEU A 24 4.78 -6.72 -11.77
C LEU A 24 5.01 -7.41 -10.43
N ARG A 25 3.91 -7.81 -9.79
CA ARG A 25 3.90 -8.69 -8.63
C ARG A 25 3.45 -10.07 -9.07
N ARG A 26 4.04 -11.11 -8.49
CA ARG A 26 3.61 -12.48 -8.73
C ARG A 26 3.65 -13.30 -7.45
N ALA A 27 2.89 -14.39 -7.42
CA ALA A 27 3.12 -15.44 -6.43
C ALA A 27 4.55 -15.96 -6.56
N GLY A 28 5.22 -16.25 -5.45
CA GLY A 28 6.61 -16.70 -5.53
C GLY A 28 6.79 -18.19 -5.83
N PHE A 29 5.72 -18.97 -5.79
CA PHE A 29 5.71 -20.37 -6.23
C PHE A 29 4.71 -20.57 -7.37
N PRO A 30 4.97 -21.51 -8.30
CA PRO A 30 4.06 -21.77 -9.41
C PRO A 30 2.73 -22.36 -8.89
N PHE A 31 1.64 -21.93 -9.49
CA PHE A 31 0.29 -22.38 -9.14
C PHE A 31 0.15 -23.90 -9.30
N ASP A 32 0.84 -24.48 -10.27
CA ASP A 32 0.85 -25.90 -10.59
C ASP A 32 1.25 -26.81 -9.41
N LEU A 33 2.00 -26.30 -8.41
CA LEU A 33 2.32 -27.08 -7.21
C LEU A 33 1.06 -27.52 -6.44
N LEU A 34 -0.02 -26.76 -6.54
CA LEU A 34 -1.30 -27.08 -5.90
C LEU A 34 -2.06 -28.19 -6.62
N ALA A 35 -1.74 -28.51 -7.88
CA ALA A 35 -2.42 -29.55 -8.63
C ALA A 35 -2.28 -30.93 -7.97
N GLY A 36 -1.13 -31.21 -7.36
CA GLY A 36 -0.89 -32.45 -6.61
C GLY A 36 -1.66 -32.56 -5.29
N LEU A 37 -2.34 -31.50 -4.85
CA LEU A 37 -3.23 -31.53 -3.68
C LEU A 37 -4.68 -31.89 -4.04
N ALA A 38 -4.99 -32.00 -5.33
CA ALA A 38 -6.32 -32.33 -5.83
C ALA A 38 -6.53 -33.84 -5.99
N CYS A 39 -7.79 -34.27 -5.93
CA CYS A 39 -8.27 -35.61 -6.22
C CYS A 39 -9.16 -35.55 -7.48
N PRO A 40 -8.57 -35.38 -8.69
CA PRO A 40 -9.30 -35.05 -9.90
C PRO A 40 -10.26 -36.16 -10.35
N THR A 41 -9.89 -37.43 -10.16
CA THR A 41 -10.75 -38.58 -10.52
C THR A 41 -11.96 -38.63 -9.61
N THR A 42 -11.74 -38.53 -8.29
CA THR A 42 -12.80 -38.47 -7.28
C THR A 42 -13.74 -37.30 -7.55
N TYR A 43 -13.19 -36.09 -7.76
CA TYR A 43 -13.96 -34.88 -8.02
C TYR A 43 -14.85 -35.02 -9.27
N ARG A 44 -14.31 -35.58 -10.36
CA ARG A 44 -15.05 -35.86 -11.60
C ARG A 44 -16.16 -36.90 -11.40
N LEU A 45 -15.89 -38.01 -10.70
CA LEU A 45 -16.88 -39.06 -10.44
C LEU A 45 -18.03 -38.55 -9.56
N LEU A 46 -17.74 -37.72 -8.56
CA LEU A 46 -18.76 -37.04 -7.74
C LEU A 46 -19.64 -36.10 -8.58
N HIS A 47 -19.10 -35.46 -9.62
CA HIS A 47 -19.90 -34.66 -10.55
C HIS A 47 -20.79 -35.51 -11.45
N GLN A 48 -20.34 -36.72 -11.80
CA GLN A 48 -21.09 -37.69 -12.60
C GLN A 48 -22.13 -38.48 -11.80
N GLY A 49 -22.09 -38.43 -10.46
CA GLY A 49 -23.00 -39.17 -9.58
C GLY A 49 -22.55 -40.59 -9.22
N SER A 50 -21.35 -41.00 -9.65
CA SER A 50 -20.75 -42.32 -9.43
C SER A 50 -20.09 -42.41 -8.05
N THR A 51 -20.90 -42.55 -7.00
CA THR A 51 -20.46 -42.40 -5.60
C THR A 51 -19.55 -43.55 -5.14
N GLU A 52 -19.83 -44.79 -5.52
CA GLU A 52 -19.03 -45.95 -5.09
C GLU A 52 -17.65 -45.96 -5.76
N GLU A 53 -17.58 -45.66 -7.06
CA GLU A 53 -16.32 -45.51 -7.77
C GLU A 53 -15.51 -44.31 -7.24
N ALA A 54 -16.20 -43.21 -6.89
CA ALA A 54 -15.55 -42.07 -6.27
C ALA A 54 -14.94 -42.42 -4.90
N ARG A 55 -15.63 -43.24 -4.11
CA ARG A 55 -15.12 -43.70 -2.80
C ARG A 55 -13.85 -44.52 -2.95
N ALA A 56 -13.80 -45.42 -3.94
CA ALA A 56 -12.61 -46.21 -4.23
C ALA A 56 -11.43 -45.31 -4.64
N ALA A 57 -11.65 -44.39 -5.58
CA ALA A 57 -10.62 -43.45 -6.05
C ALA A 57 -10.12 -42.50 -4.94
N PHE A 58 -11.01 -42.08 -4.04
CA PHE A 58 -10.69 -41.15 -2.95
C PHE A 58 -9.61 -41.67 -2.01
N LEU A 59 -9.62 -42.96 -1.68
CA LEU A 59 -8.64 -43.57 -0.78
C LEU A 59 -7.21 -43.40 -1.32
N GLU A 60 -6.99 -43.70 -2.59
CA GLU A 60 -5.67 -43.55 -3.24
C GLU A 60 -5.31 -42.08 -3.45
N GLU A 61 -6.20 -41.28 -4.05
CA GLU A 61 -5.90 -39.89 -4.39
C GLU A 61 -5.71 -39.00 -3.14
N SER A 62 -6.46 -39.23 -2.06
CA SER A 62 -6.32 -38.44 -0.82
C SER A 62 -5.02 -38.77 -0.07
N SER A 63 -4.57 -40.04 -0.12
CA SER A 63 -3.27 -40.43 0.40
C SER A 63 -2.15 -39.77 -0.39
N ALA A 64 -2.19 -39.88 -1.73
CA ALA A 64 -1.20 -39.26 -2.61
C ALA A 64 -1.14 -37.72 -2.42
N ALA A 65 -2.29 -37.06 -2.29
CA ALA A 65 -2.36 -35.63 -2.00
C ALA A 65 -1.72 -35.26 -0.65
N THR A 66 -1.86 -36.12 0.36
CA THR A 66 -1.23 -35.93 1.67
C THR A 66 0.28 -36.13 1.60
N ASP A 67 0.75 -37.12 0.84
CA ASP A 67 2.19 -37.36 0.64
C ASP A 67 2.84 -36.20 -0.12
N HIS A 68 2.19 -35.70 -1.17
CA HIS A 68 2.61 -34.51 -1.90
C HIS A 68 2.67 -33.27 -1.00
N LEU A 69 1.66 -33.05 -0.15
CA LEU A 69 1.67 -31.97 0.84
C LEU A 69 2.90 -32.02 1.74
N LEU A 70 3.25 -33.22 2.24
CA LEU A 70 4.40 -33.41 3.11
C LEU A 70 5.72 -33.29 2.37
N GLN A 71 5.79 -33.73 1.11
CA GLN A 71 6.95 -33.55 0.23
C GLN A 71 7.25 -32.06 0.02
N LEU A 72 6.23 -31.27 -0.34
CA LEU A 72 6.37 -29.81 -0.45
C LEU A 72 6.81 -29.18 0.87
N GLY A 73 6.26 -29.66 2.00
CA GLY A 73 6.67 -29.20 3.34
C GLY A 73 8.14 -29.47 3.66
N ARG A 74 8.77 -30.48 3.06
CA ARG A 74 10.19 -30.80 3.24
C ARG A 74 11.12 -29.93 2.41
N GLU A 75 10.64 -29.24 1.39
CA GLU A 75 11.47 -28.35 0.58
C GLU A 75 11.98 -27.15 1.40
N GLU A 76 13.30 -26.91 1.36
CA GLU A 76 13.94 -25.83 2.12
C GLU A 76 13.32 -24.46 1.79
N ARG A 77 12.97 -24.21 0.52
CA ARG A 77 12.31 -22.97 0.08
C ARG A 77 10.90 -22.83 0.67
N VAL A 78 10.14 -23.91 0.87
CA VAL A 78 8.82 -23.83 1.50
C VAL A 78 8.98 -23.59 3.00
N GLN A 79 9.91 -24.31 3.64
CA GLN A 79 10.22 -24.15 5.06
C GLN A 79 10.67 -22.74 5.41
N GLN A 80 11.53 -22.12 4.58
CA GLN A 80 11.97 -20.75 4.75
C GLN A 80 10.82 -19.75 4.59
N ALA A 81 9.94 -19.93 3.59
CA ALA A 81 8.78 -19.06 3.41
C ALA A 81 7.84 -19.14 4.63
N ILE A 82 7.65 -20.34 5.18
CA ILE A 82 6.87 -20.55 6.41
C ILE A 82 7.54 -19.89 7.61
N TYR A 83 8.84 -20.08 7.81
CA TYR A 83 9.58 -19.46 8.91
C TYR A 83 9.44 -17.94 8.89
N MET A 84 9.61 -17.32 7.72
CA MET A 84 9.49 -15.86 7.57
C MET A 84 8.08 -15.32 7.84
N ASN A 85 7.04 -16.14 7.64
CA ASN A 85 5.66 -15.75 7.95
C ASN A 85 5.25 -16.06 9.40
N SER A 86 5.74 -17.19 9.94
CA SER A 86 5.42 -17.69 11.27
C SER A 86 6.52 -18.64 11.80
N PRO A 87 7.50 -18.10 12.54
CA PRO A 87 8.50 -18.92 13.24
C PRO A 87 7.87 -19.94 14.20
N THR A 88 6.73 -19.57 14.81
CA THR A 88 5.96 -20.45 15.71
C THR A 88 5.41 -21.67 14.98
N PHE A 89 4.76 -21.48 13.81
CA PHE A 89 4.26 -22.61 13.04
C PHE A 89 5.39 -23.45 12.48
N TYR A 90 6.50 -22.84 12.03
CA TYR A 90 7.69 -23.59 11.60
C TYR A 90 8.17 -24.57 12.70
N ARG A 91 8.42 -24.07 13.92
CA ARG A 91 8.98 -24.87 15.03
C ARG A 91 8.01 -25.87 15.64
N HIS A 92 6.77 -25.46 15.88
CA HIS A 92 5.82 -26.24 16.69
C HIS A 92 4.70 -26.88 15.86
N GLY A 93 4.61 -26.53 14.57
CA GLY A 93 3.63 -27.07 13.64
C GLY A 93 4.28 -27.93 12.56
N LEU A 94 5.15 -27.33 11.74
CA LEU A 94 5.74 -27.96 10.56
C LEU A 94 6.77 -29.04 10.92
N LEU A 95 7.81 -28.72 11.69
CA LEU A 95 8.86 -29.72 12.01
C LEU A 95 8.29 -30.97 12.69
N PRO A 96 7.43 -30.86 13.73
CA PRO A 96 6.86 -32.05 14.35
C PRO A 96 5.88 -32.81 13.44
N LEU A 97 5.26 -32.13 12.45
CA LEU A 97 4.45 -32.80 11.42
C LEU A 97 5.34 -33.64 10.48
N LEU A 98 6.47 -33.09 10.04
CA LEU A 98 7.42 -33.74 9.12
C LEU A 98 8.23 -34.86 9.77
N ASN A 99 8.52 -34.75 11.06
CA ASN A 99 9.18 -35.75 11.89
C ASN A 99 8.23 -36.85 12.41
N GLU A 100 6.94 -36.77 12.05
CA GLU A 100 5.91 -37.73 12.47
C GLU A 100 5.67 -37.79 14.00
N GLU A 101 6.05 -36.75 14.72
CA GLU A 101 5.84 -36.59 16.16
C GLU A 101 4.38 -36.25 16.51
N GLN A 102 3.57 -35.88 15.51
CA GLN A 102 2.17 -35.51 15.67
C GLN A 102 1.21 -36.58 15.16
N THR A 103 0.18 -36.87 15.95
CA THR A 103 -0.91 -37.79 15.59
C THR A 103 -2.29 -37.13 15.71
N GLY A 104 -3.30 -37.77 15.10
CA GLY A 104 -4.71 -37.38 15.21
C GLY A 104 -5.00 -35.90 14.92
N LYS A 105 -5.70 -35.24 15.84
CA LYS A 105 -6.16 -33.85 15.69
C LYS A 105 -5.02 -32.84 15.49
N ARG A 106 -3.86 -33.05 16.12
CA ARG A 106 -2.70 -32.14 15.99
C ARG A 106 -2.10 -32.23 14.59
N ARG A 107 -1.86 -33.45 14.11
CA ARG A 107 -1.39 -33.71 12.73
C ARG A 107 -2.32 -33.07 11.71
N ARG A 108 -3.63 -33.31 11.85
CA ARG A 108 -4.65 -32.71 10.98
C ARG A 108 -4.60 -31.19 10.96
N SER A 109 -4.49 -30.56 12.13
CA SER A 109 -4.42 -29.11 12.25
C SER A 109 -3.18 -28.56 11.56
N ALA A 110 -2.03 -29.22 11.71
CA ALA A 110 -0.78 -28.80 11.06
C ALA A 110 -0.85 -28.95 9.53
N GLN A 111 -1.39 -30.06 9.00
CA GLN A 111 -1.63 -30.25 7.56
C GLN A 111 -2.52 -29.16 6.97
N THR A 112 -3.63 -28.82 7.66
CA THR A 112 -4.54 -27.76 7.21
C THR A 112 -3.86 -26.38 7.25
N THR A 113 -2.94 -26.15 8.18
CA THR A 113 -2.17 -24.89 8.22
C THR A 113 -1.14 -24.85 7.09
N LEU A 114 -0.43 -25.95 6.84
CA LEU A 114 0.51 -26.07 5.72
C LEU A 114 -0.20 -25.87 4.37
N THR A 115 -1.38 -26.46 4.19
CA THR A 115 -2.22 -26.27 3.00
C THR A 115 -2.52 -24.79 2.77
N GLY A 116 -2.95 -24.07 3.81
CA GLY A 116 -3.22 -22.63 3.72
C GLY A 116 -2.00 -21.78 3.37
N TYR A 117 -0.80 -22.15 3.86
CA TYR A 117 0.45 -21.49 3.47
C TYR A 117 0.78 -21.74 1.99
N LEU A 118 0.70 -22.98 1.52
CA LEU A 118 0.95 -23.29 0.11
C LEU A 118 -0.02 -22.56 -0.82
N GLN A 119 -1.31 -22.55 -0.49
CA GLN A 119 -2.32 -21.78 -1.22
C GLN A 119 -1.95 -20.29 -1.29
N ARG A 120 -1.53 -19.71 -0.16
CA ARG A 120 -1.07 -18.32 -0.13
C ARG A 120 0.13 -18.10 -1.04
N PHE A 121 1.15 -18.96 -0.96
CA PHE A 121 2.40 -18.80 -1.69
C PHE A 121 2.29 -19.04 -3.21
N CYS A 122 1.26 -19.76 -3.65
CA CYS A 122 1.04 -20.09 -5.06
C CYS A 122 -0.06 -19.25 -5.73
N ALA A 123 -1.03 -18.74 -4.95
CA ALA A 123 -2.23 -18.07 -5.48
C ALA A 123 -2.36 -16.58 -5.13
N LYS A 124 -1.48 -16.03 -4.28
CA LYS A 124 -1.52 -14.60 -3.90
C LYS A 124 -0.28 -13.87 -4.36
N ASN A 125 -0.49 -12.69 -4.94
CA ASN A 125 0.55 -11.76 -5.37
C ASN A 125 0.99 -10.85 -4.21
N ASP A 126 1.24 -11.43 -3.03
CA ASP A 126 1.71 -10.65 -1.90
C ASP A 126 3.10 -10.08 -2.19
N THR A 127 3.40 -8.89 -1.67
CA THR A 127 4.73 -8.28 -1.76
C THR A 127 5.50 -8.56 -0.47
N ALA A 128 6.19 -9.70 -0.41
CA ALA A 128 6.97 -10.13 0.75
C ALA A 128 8.01 -11.19 0.36
N SER A 129 9.31 -10.90 0.56
CA SER A 129 10.42 -11.83 0.29
C SER A 129 10.34 -12.47 -1.12
N TYR A 130 11.01 -13.59 -1.35
CA TYR A 130 11.03 -14.30 -2.64
C TYR A 130 9.71 -15.05 -2.92
N PHE A 131 8.86 -15.21 -1.91
CA PHE A 131 7.51 -15.74 -2.08
C PHE A 131 6.48 -14.66 -2.51
N GLY A 132 7.00 -13.49 -2.87
CA GLY A 132 6.26 -12.32 -3.33
C GLY A 132 7.17 -11.26 -4.00
N PRO A 133 7.92 -11.64 -5.05
CA PRO A 133 8.98 -10.82 -5.64
C PRO A 133 8.42 -9.66 -6.46
N LEU A 134 9.14 -8.54 -6.44
CA LEU A 134 8.84 -7.32 -7.21
C LEU A 134 9.64 -7.27 -8.51
N ASN A 135 8.95 -7.04 -9.61
CA ASN A 135 9.57 -6.83 -10.91
C ASN A 135 9.15 -5.49 -11.49
N TYR A 136 9.98 -4.91 -12.36
CA TYR A 136 9.74 -3.60 -12.96
C TYR A 136 9.73 -3.73 -14.48
N GLY A 137 8.82 -3.02 -15.13
CA GLY A 137 8.70 -3.02 -16.58
C GLY A 137 8.34 -1.65 -17.11
N ARG A 138 8.34 -1.54 -18.44
CA ARG A 138 7.96 -0.32 -19.16
C ARG A 138 6.99 -0.57 -20.30
N LEU A 139 6.07 0.36 -20.52
CA LEU A 139 5.30 0.46 -21.75
C LEU A 139 6.26 0.88 -22.87
N SER A 140 6.47 0.01 -23.86
CA SER A 140 7.34 0.28 -24.98
C SER A 140 6.62 1.07 -26.07
N ARG A 141 7.27 2.12 -26.57
CA ARG A 141 6.85 2.87 -27.75
C ARG A 141 7.61 2.45 -29.02
N GLU A 142 8.55 1.52 -28.88
CA GLU A 142 9.35 1.04 -30.01
C GLU A 142 8.50 0.15 -30.92
N PRO A 143 8.44 0.44 -32.24
CA PRO A 143 7.78 -0.44 -33.20
C PRO A 143 8.37 -1.85 -33.15
N GLY A 144 7.52 -2.87 -33.26
CA GLY A 144 7.95 -4.27 -33.31
C GLY A 144 8.25 -4.91 -31.95
N VAL A 145 8.03 -4.22 -30.83
CA VAL A 145 8.02 -4.87 -29.52
C VAL A 145 6.76 -5.74 -29.39
N PRO A 146 6.89 -7.03 -29.02
CA PRO A 146 5.74 -7.91 -28.78
C PRO A 146 4.73 -7.30 -27.81
N ALA A 147 3.46 -7.70 -27.91
CA ALA A 147 2.40 -7.23 -27.02
C ALA A 147 2.80 -7.38 -25.54
N LEU A 148 3.53 -8.44 -25.21
CA LEU A 148 4.13 -8.65 -23.90
C LEU A 148 5.49 -9.37 -24.05
N ARG A 149 6.57 -8.70 -23.64
CA ARG A 149 7.93 -9.26 -23.65
C ARG A 149 8.41 -9.47 -22.22
N TYR A 150 8.93 -10.66 -21.92
CA TYR A 150 9.56 -10.97 -20.64
C TYR A 150 10.41 -12.25 -20.74
N ARG A 151 11.31 -12.45 -19.78
CA ARG A 151 12.00 -13.72 -19.53
C ARG A 151 12.00 -14.00 -18.03
N LEU A 152 11.54 -15.18 -17.61
CA LEU A 152 11.73 -15.61 -16.23
C LEU A 152 13.20 -15.91 -15.98
N ALA A 153 13.76 -15.32 -14.94
CA ALA A 153 15.18 -15.40 -14.58
C ALA A 153 15.34 -15.58 -13.06
N PRO A 154 15.02 -16.74 -12.48
CA PRO A 154 15.12 -16.97 -11.03
C PRO A 154 16.48 -16.61 -10.42
N GLU A 155 17.56 -16.71 -11.20
CA GLU A 155 18.93 -16.30 -10.88
C GLU A 155 19.11 -14.79 -10.67
N ALA A 156 18.21 -13.97 -11.24
CA ALA A 156 18.21 -12.52 -11.11
C ALA A 156 17.54 -12.04 -9.82
N LEU A 157 16.93 -12.94 -9.04
CA LEU A 157 16.31 -12.60 -7.77
C LEU A 157 17.36 -12.04 -6.79
N ARG A 158 17.04 -10.91 -6.16
CA ARG A 158 17.87 -10.27 -5.14
C ARG A 158 17.06 -10.11 -3.87
N SER A 159 17.68 -10.42 -2.74
CA SER A 159 17.13 -10.17 -1.42
C SER A 159 17.65 -8.84 -0.90
N HIS A 160 16.75 -8.09 -0.27
CA HIS A 160 17.02 -6.87 0.44
C HIS A 160 16.46 -6.99 1.85
N VAL A 161 17.35 -6.95 2.85
CA VAL A 161 17.00 -7.18 4.25
C VAL A 161 17.16 -5.88 5.03
N HIS A 162 16.08 -5.45 5.68
CA HIS A 162 16.05 -4.20 6.42
C HIS A 162 15.68 -4.45 7.88
N LEU A 163 16.22 -3.62 8.77
CA LEU A 163 15.73 -3.53 10.14
C LEU A 163 14.34 -2.88 10.13
N SER A 164 13.39 -3.45 10.89
CA SER A 164 12.02 -2.95 10.93
C SER A 164 11.96 -1.51 11.46
N HIS A 165 11.06 -0.70 10.90
CA HIS A 165 10.97 0.73 11.22
C HIS A 165 10.75 0.96 12.72
N TRP A 166 9.91 0.13 13.35
CA TRP A 166 9.64 0.23 14.78
C TRP A 166 10.89 -0.01 15.64
N VAL A 167 11.80 -0.92 15.25
CA VAL A 167 13.04 -1.16 16.01
C VAL A 167 13.91 0.09 15.96
N VAL A 168 14.03 0.72 14.78
CA VAL A 168 14.78 1.97 14.64
C VAL A 168 14.14 3.11 15.42
N ALA A 169 12.81 3.21 15.43
CA ALA A 169 12.12 4.17 16.30
C ALA A 169 12.49 3.98 17.78
N GLU A 170 12.66 2.75 18.26
CA GLU A 170 13.12 2.48 19.62
C GLU A 170 14.60 2.81 19.82
N LEU A 171 15.45 2.67 18.80
CA LEU A 171 16.84 3.16 18.84
C LEU A 171 16.88 4.68 19.03
N TYR A 172 16.05 5.42 18.28
CA TYR A 172 15.93 6.86 18.43
C TYR A 172 15.41 7.27 19.82
N ARG A 173 14.42 6.55 20.38
CA ARG A 173 13.94 6.80 21.75
C ARG A 173 15.02 6.54 22.79
N ALA A 174 15.75 5.43 22.68
CA ALA A 174 16.85 5.12 23.58
C ALA A 174 17.98 6.16 23.48
N MET A 175 18.29 6.67 22.28
CA MET A 175 19.25 7.76 22.07
C MET A 175 18.77 9.08 22.67
N ALA A 176 17.46 9.34 22.71
CA ALA A 176 16.90 10.55 23.32
C ALA A 176 17.07 10.61 24.85
N GLU A 177 17.27 9.46 25.50
CA GLU A 177 17.56 9.33 26.93
C GLU A 177 19.07 9.33 27.25
N ASP A 178 19.93 9.22 26.24
CA ASP A 178 21.39 9.24 26.39
C ASP A 178 21.89 10.69 26.50
N GLU A 179 22.36 11.10 27.68
CA GLU A 179 22.76 12.49 27.95
C GLU A 179 23.89 13.01 27.03
N GLU A 180 24.80 12.13 26.59
CA GLU A 180 25.90 12.50 25.69
C GLU A 180 25.43 12.66 24.23
N LEU A 181 24.31 12.03 23.86
CA LEU A 181 23.85 11.95 22.46
C LEU A 181 22.51 12.59 22.18
N ARG A 182 21.72 12.93 23.20
CA ARG A 182 20.41 13.55 23.06
C ARG A 182 20.43 14.79 22.14
N LEU A 183 21.47 15.61 22.25
CA LEU A 183 21.64 16.81 21.41
C LEU A 183 22.13 16.53 19.98
N ALA A 184 22.44 15.30 19.60
CA ALA A 184 22.62 14.94 18.20
C ALA A 184 21.28 14.79 17.47
N LEU A 185 20.17 14.62 18.20
CA LEU A 185 18.83 14.64 17.62
C LEU A 185 18.45 16.07 17.19
N PRO A 186 17.70 16.23 16.08
CA PRO A 186 17.26 17.55 15.66
C PRO A 186 16.27 18.22 16.61
N LEU A 187 16.39 19.55 16.71
CA LEU A 187 15.51 20.42 17.50
C LEU A 187 14.56 21.20 16.60
N GLU A 188 13.26 21.00 16.80
CA GLU A 188 12.22 21.54 15.92
C GLU A 188 11.19 22.34 16.72
N ARG A 189 10.90 23.57 16.28
CA ARG A 189 9.79 24.37 16.86
C ARG A 189 8.48 23.63 16.61
N SER A 190 7.58 23.55 17.58
CA SER A 190 6.27 22.91 17.36
C SER A 190 5.50 23.55 16.20
N ALA A 191 4.80 22.73 15.39
CA ALA A 191 4.08 23.19 14.21
C ALA A 191 2.82 24.01 14.55
N LEU A 192 2.47 24.10 15.83
CA LEU A 192 1.36 24.87 16.38
C LEU A 192 1.79 26.24 16.93
N VAL A 193 3.09 26.54 16.95
CA VAL A 193 3.62 27.78 17.53
C VAL A 193 3.49 28.93 16.54
N VAL A 194 2.86 30.02 17.01
CA VAL A 194 2.79 31.31 16.32
C VAL A 194 3.56 32.35 17.12
N GLU A 195 4.52 33.02 16.50
CA GLU A 195 5.27 34.12 17.13
C GLU A 195 4.43 35.42 17.12
N ASN A 196 4.33 36.11 18.27
CA ASN A 196 3.60 37.38 18.39
C ASN A 196 4.46 38.45 19.08
N GLY A 197 5.27 39.16 18.30
CA GLY A 197 6.16 40.21 18.83
C GLY A 197 7.18 39.66 19.83
N ALA A 198 6.98 39.90 21.13
CA ALA A 198 7.87 39.42 22.20
C ALA A 198 7.46 38.07 22.83
N GLY A 199 6.33 37.47 22.43
CA GLY A 199 5.81 36.22 22.98
C GLY A 199 5.66 35.10 21.94
N VAL A 200 5.12 33.97 22.40
CA VAL A 200 4.66 32.85 21.56
C VAL A 200 3.26 32.42 21.99
N THR A 201 2.44 32.03 21.02
CA THR A 201 1.11 31.43 21.28
C THR A 201 1.09 30.03 20.70
N ILE A 202 0.50 29.08 21.43
CA ILE A 202 0.13 27.75 20.94
C ILE A 202 -1.40 27.72 20.92
N LEU A 203 -1.99 27.16 19.86
CA LEU A 203 -3.45 26.97 19.76
C LEU A 203 -4.01 26.32 21.04
N GLY A 204 -5.02 26.96 21.65
CA GLY A 204 -5.69 26.47 22.87
C GLY A 204 -4.98 26.77 24.20
N LEU A 205 -3.82 27.45 24.18
CA LEU A 205 -3.10 27.86 25.40
C LEU A 205 -2.97 29.39 25.49
N PRO A 206 -3.00 29.97 26.71
CA PRO A 206 -2.68 31.38 26.91
C PRO A 206 -1.30 31.72 26.35
N GLY A 207 -1.14 32.92 25.79
CA GLY A 207 0.16 33.38 25.28
C GLY A 207 1.27 33.26 26.34
N LEU A 208 2.34 32.55 26.01
CA LEU A 208 3.47 32.31 26.89
C LEU A 208 4.52 33.40 26.68
N ARG A 209 4.91 34.07 27.77
CA ARG A 209 6.07 34.96 27.77
C ARG A 209 7.33 34.14 28.03
N LEU A 210 8.21 34.07 27.04
CA LEU A 210 9.51 33.40 27.16
C LEU A 210 10.55 34.37 27.71
N ASN A 211 11.46 33.86 28.54
CA ASN A 211 12.68 34.60 28.86
C ASN A 211 13.57 34.73 27.61
N ALA A 212 14.52 35.67 27.64
CA ALA A 212 15.36 35.98 26.47
C ALA A 212 16.16 34.76 25.95
N SER A 213 16.64 33.89 26.85
CA SER A 213 17.41 32.69 26.49
C SER A 213 16.54 31.65 25.79
N SER A 214 15.36 31.32 26.35
CA SER A 214 14.39 30.40 25.76
C SER A 214 13.89 30.90 24.41
N ALA A 215 13.60 32.20 24.28
CA ALA A 215 13.19 32.80 23.01
C ALA A 215 14.32 32.76 21.96
N ARG A 216 15.57 32.97 22.38
CA ARG A 216 16.74 32.87 21.50
C ARG A 216 16.98 31.45 21.02
N VAL A 217 16.84 30.45 21.90
CA VAL A 217 16.94 29.03 21.53
C VAL A 217 15.83 28.67 20.55
N LEU A 218 14.58 28.98 20.88
CA LEU A 218 13.43 28.68 20.02
C LEU A 218 13.61 29.24 18.61
N ARG A 219 14.02 30.51 18.47
CA ARG A 219 14.28 31.16 17.16
C ARG A 219 15.48 30.59 16.42
N ALA A 220 16.46 30.04 17.13
CA ALA A 220 17.64 29.44 16.52
C ALA A 220 17.40 28.01 16.03
N CYS A 221 16.39 27.32 16.60
CA CYS A 221 15.93 26.02 16.14
C CYS A 221 15.28 26.17 14.76
N CYS A 222 15.91 25.54 13.77
CA CYS A 222 15.33 25.37 12.46
C CYS A 222 15.41 23.90 12.07
N ARG A 223 14.55 23.51 11.12
CA ARG A 223 14.38 22.12 10.70
C ARG A 223 15.72 21.46 10.37
N GLY A 224 15.88 20.21 10.84
CA GLY A 224 17.02 19.34 10.54
C GLY A 224 18.33 19.67 11.27
N ARG A 225 18.42 20.76 12.04
CA ARG A 225 19.64 21.06 12.80
C ARG A 225 19.70 20.27 14.11
N SER A 226 20.85 19.68 14.38
CA SER A 226 21.13 19.04 15.67
C SER A 226 21.16 20.07 16.80
N GLY A 227 20.90 19.63 18.03
CA GLY A 227 21.15 20.42 19.22
C GLY A 227 22.60 20.91 19.32
N PHE A 228 23.58 20.09 18.91
CA PHE A 228 24.99 20.52 18.86
C PHE A 228 25.25 21.70 17.91
N ASP A 229 24.58 21.73 16.75
CA ASP A 229 24.69 22.86 15.82
C ASP A 229 24.04 24.12 16.38
N VAL A 230 22.90 23.97 17.07
CA VAL A 230 22.23 25.08 17.76
C VAL A 230 23.10 25.62 18.89
N ALA A 231 23.73 24.75 19.69
CA ALA A 231 24.65 25.13 20.76
C ALA A 231 25.82 25.97 20.20
N ARG A 232 26.48 25.45 19.14
CA ARG A 232 27.59 26.13 18.46
C ARG A 232 27.19 27.49 17.91
N ARG A 233 26.02 27.58 17.25
CA ARG A 233 25.51 28.84 16.67
C ARG A 233 25.22 29.88 17.74
N LEU A 234 24.75 29.46 18.91
CA LEU A 234 24.39 30.35 20.02
C LEU A 234 25.53 30.63 21.00
N GLY A 235 26.69 29.99 20.83
CA GLY A 235 27.79 30.05 21.79
C GLY A 235 27.40 29.56 23.18
N LEU A 236 26.53 28.55 23.24
CA LEU A 236 26.07 27.93 24.49
C LEU A 236 26.82 26.61 24.72
N GLU A 237 27.17 26.34 25.97
CA GLU A 237 27.61 25.00 26.37
C GLU A 237 26.48 23.98 26.17
N PRO A 238 26.78 22.75 25.68
CA PRO A 238 25.76 21.72 25.43
C PRO A 238 24.84 21.46 26.63
N ALA A 239 25.39 21.36 27.84
CA ALA A 239 24.60 21.16 29.06
C ALA A 239 23.61 22.30 29.34
N ALA A 240 24.02 23.55 29.07
CA ALA A 240 23.15 24.71 29.24
C ALA A 240 22.03 24.74 28.18
N LEU A 241 22.32 24.33 26.95
CA LEU A 241 21.30 24.17 25.91
C LEU A 241 20.31 23.06 26.29
N ASP A 242 20.78 21.89 26.74
CA ASP A 242 19.91 20.76 27.07
C ASP A 242 18.90 21.11 28.17
N ALA A 243 19.32 21.86 29.19
CA ALA A 243 18.41 22.35 30.23
C ALA A 243 17.27 23.21 29.65
N ILE A 244 17.58 24.11 28.71
CA ILE A 244 16.56 24.94 28.03
C ILE A 244 15.68 24.08 27.12
N VAL A 245 16.26 23.14 26.38
CA VAL A 245 15.54 22.21 25.49
C VAL A 245 14.55 21.39 26.30
N ARG A 246 14.93 20.83 27.46
CA ARG A 246 14.02 20.08 28.34
C ARG A 246 12.83 20.92 28.78
N GLN A 247 13.05 22.18 29.16
CA GLN A 247 11.97 23.09 29.54
C GLN A 247 11.03 23.39 28.36
N LEU A 248 11.59 23.67 27.18
CA LEU A 248 10.80 23.97 25.98
C LEU A 248 10.04 22.74 25.46
N THR A 249 10.59 21.53 25.63
CA THR A 249 9.91 20.28 25.28
C THR A 249 8.82 19.93 26.28
N ALA A 250 9.05 20.13 27.58
CA ALA A 250 8.01 19.93 28.60
C ALA A 250 6.80 20.87 28.43
N THR A 251 7.00 22.03 27.80
CA THR A 251 5.95 23.01 27.50
C THR A 251 5.33 22.86 26.10
N GLY A 252 5.77 21.88 25.31
CA GLY A 252 5.25 21.63 23.96
C GLY A 252 5.68 22.65 22.89
N LEU A 253 6.59 23.58 23.22
CA LEU A 253 7.09 24.61 22.29
C LEU A 253 8.18 24.09 21.36
N LEU A 254 8.93 23.09 21.80
CA LEU A 254 10.02 22.49 21.06
C LEU A 254 9.92 20.97 21.09
N ARG A 255 10.12 20.33 19.94
CA ARG A 255 10.18 18.88 19.80
C ARG A 255 11.63 18.45 19.63
N LEU A 256 12.05 17.46 20.42
CA LEU A 256 13.27 16.70 20.14
C LEU A 256 12.90 15.53 19.24
N ARG A 257 13.50 15.46 18.06
CA ARG A 257 13.11 14.48 17.05
C ARG A 257 13.74 13.12 17.30
N ALA A 258 13.06 12.32 18.12
CA ALA A 258 13.41 10.94 18.44
C ALA A 258 12.69 9.93 17.52
N GLU A 259 12.64 10.19 16.22
CA GLU A 259 11.96 9.35 15.23
C GLU A 259 12.78 9.21 13.94
N PRO A 260 12.75 8.03 13.30
CA PRO A 260 13.34 7.82 11.98
C PRO A 260 12.63 8.62 10.87
N PRO A 261 13.33 8.97 9.79
CA PRO A 261 12.70 9.57 8.60
C PRO A 261 11.67 8.62 7.99
N ALA A 262 10.52 9.15 7.57
CA ALA A 262 9.44 8.34 6.99
C ALA A 262 9.65 8.02 5.52
N ASP A 263 10.48 8.80 4.81
CA ASP A 263 10.75 8.67 3.38
C ASP A 263 11.96 7.79 3.04
N ARG A 264 12.56 7.12 4.02
CA ARG A 264 13.67 6.20 3.80
C ARG A 264 13.28 4.78 4.15
N LEU A 265 13.66 3.84 3.29
CA LEU A 265 13.52 2.41 3.57
C LEU A 265 14.68 1.90 4.44
N GLU A 266 15.90 2.31 4.13
CA GLU A 266 17.12 2.06 4.90
C GLU A 266 17.18 2.98 6.13
N VAL A 267 16.29 2.76 7.10
CA VAL A 267 16.19 3.62 8.30
C VAL A 267 17.38 3.47 9.26
N LEU A 268 18.10 2.34 9.22
CA LEU A 268 19.27 2.11 10.08
C LEU A 268 20.46 3.00 9.67
N SER A 269 20.64 3.28 8.38
CA SER A 269 21.70 4.18 7.91
C SER A 269 21.44 5.62 8.33
N ALA A 270 20.19 6.08 8.30
CA ALA A 270 19.79 7.39 8.81
C ALA A 270 20.06 7.54 10.32
N PHE A 271 19.81 6.47 11.10
CA PHE A 271 20.18 6.44 12.51
C PHE A 271 21.70 6.53 12.69
N ARG A 272 22.47 5.77 11.90
CA ARG A 272 23.95 5.83 11.89
C ARG A 272 24.47 7.24 11.60
N GLU A 273 23.91 7.92 10.60
CA GLU A 273 24.23 9.32 10.25
C GLU A 273 23.98 10.25 11.45
N THR A 274 22.85 10.06 12.13
CA THR A 274 22.48 10.87 13.30
C THR A 274 23.46 10.69 14.47
N VAL A 275 23.85 9.45 14.77
CA VAL A 275 24.87 9.15 15.79
C VAL A 275 26.25 9.69 15.39
N ALA A 276 26.61 9.54 14.11
CA ALA A 276 27.91 9.96 13.61
C ALA A 276 28.13 11.48 13.67
N ALA A 277 27.05 12.28 13.61
CA ALA A 277 27.07 13.73 13.73
C ALA A 277 27.36 14.24 15.16
N ALA A 278 27.23 13.39 16.18
CA ALA A 278 27.61 13.73 17.55
C ALA A 278 29.14 13.93 17.68
N PRO A 279 29.61 14.74 18.65
CA PRO A 279 31.04 14.84 18.97
C PRO A 279 31.67 13.47 19.30
N PRO A 280 32.97 13.25 19.03
CA PRO A 280 33.68 12.04 19.43
C PRO A 280 33.58 11.80 20.95
N GLY A 281 33.17 10.59 21.35
CA GLY A 281 32.98 10.20 22.74
C GLY A 281 32.68 8.72 22.88
N ALA A 282 32.66 8.22 24.13
CA ALA A 282 32.42 6.81 24.43
C ALA A 282 31.02 6.36 24.02
N ALA A 283 29.99 7.18 24.28
CA ALA A 283 28.62 6.91 23.87
C ALA A 283 28.50 6.76 22.35
N ARG A 284 29.05 7.72 21.58
CA ARG A 284 29.07 7.68 20.10
C ARG A 284 29.72 6.40 19.58
N ALA A 285 30.90 6.04 20.10
CA ALA A 285 31.60 4.82 19.67
C ALA A 285 30.79 3.55 19.98
N GLY A 286 30.17 3.48 21.17
CA GLY A 286 29.32 2.36 21.56
C GLY A 286 28.08 2.18 20.67
N TRP A 287 27.41 3.27 20.32
CA TRP A 287 26.25 3.24 19.42
C TRP A 287 26.61 2.89 17.99
N LEU A 288 27.72 3.43 17.45
CA LEU A 288 28.19 3.06 16.11
C LEU A 288 28.56 1.58 16.05
N GLY A 289 29.29 1.05 17.06
CA GLY A 289 29.61 -0.38 17.11
C GLY A 289 28.37 -1.28 17.22
N PHE A 290 27.33 -0.83 17.92
CA PHE A 290 26.05 -1.53 17.98
C PHE A 290 25.35 -1.57 16.61
N VAL A 291 25.31 -0.44 15.90
CA VAL A 291 24.74 -0.34 14.55
C VAL A 291 25.53 -1.17 13.54
N ASP A 292 26.85 -1.15 13.61
CA ASP A 292 27.71 -1.95 12.73
C ASP A 292 27.47 -3.45 12.96
N ARG A 293 27.32 -3.89 14.22
CA ARG A 293 26.96 -5.28 14.54
C ARG A 293 25.58 -5.68 13.98
N ILE A 294 24.57 -4.82 14.08
CA ILE A 294 23.27 -5.07 13.45
C ILE A 294 23.44 -5.21 11.94
N SER A 295 24.19 -4.31 11.31
CA SER A 295 24.44 -4.32 9.87
C SER A 295 25.12 -5.63 9.41
N ASP A 296 26.04 -6.16 10.21
CA ASP A 296 26.68 -7.45 9.96
C ASP A 296 25.69 -8.62 9.99
N LEU A 297 24.78 -8.63 10.97
CA LEU A 297 23.74 -9.66 11.08
C LEU A 297 22.77 -9.62 9.89
N LEU A 298 22.36 -8.42 9.45
CA LEU A 298 21.49 -8.25 8.29
C LEU A 298 22.17 -8.75 7.00
N ARG A 299 23.43 -8.39 6.78
CA ARG A 299 24.22 -8.89 5.63
C ARG A 299 24.39 -10.41 5.67
N GLY A 300 24.67 -10.98 6.84
CA GLY A 300 24.74 -12.43 7.03
C GLY A 300 23.41 -13.12 6.72
N PHE A 301 22.27 -12.50 7.06
CA PHE A 301 20.95 -13.04 6.81
C PHE A 301 20.64 -13.09 5.31
N GLU A 302 21.01 -12.02 4.59
CA GLU A 302 20.76 -11.84 3.16
C GLU A 302 21.36 -12.96 2.32
N VAL A 303 22.59 -13.38 2.64
CA VAL A 303 23.31 -14.48 1.97
C VAL A 303 23.05 -15.87 2.59
N GLY A 304 22.52 -15.91 3.81
CA GLY A 304 22.30 -17.12 4.57
C GLY A 304 21.15 -17.98 4.04
N LYS A 305 21.25 -19.30 4.24
CA LYS A 305 20.14 -20.25 4.07
C LYS A 305 19.29 -20.37 5.34
N LEU A 306 18.28 -21.24 5.33
CA LEU A 306 17.31 -21.37 6.42
C LEU A 306 17.94 -21.47 7.82
N ALA A 307 18.88 -22.40 8.03
CA ALA A 307 19.51 -22.59 9.34
C ALA A 307 20.26 -21.34 9.82
N ALA A 308 21.05 -20.71 8.93
CA ALA A 308 21.77 -19.48 9.25
C ALA A 308 20.81 -18.31 9.52
N ARG A 309 19.76 -18.15 8.70
CA ARG A 309 18.72 -17.13 8.86
C ARG A 309 18.00 -17.25 10.20
N ILE A 310 17.70 -18.47 10.66
CA ILE A 310 17.11 -18.71 11.98
C ILE A 310 18.06 -18.20 13.06
N SER A 311 19.30 -18.69 13.09
CA SER A 311 20.29 -18.32 14.12
C SER A 311 20.57 -16.82 14.15
N LEU A 312 20.72 -16.18 12.99
CA LEU A 312 20.98 -14.74 12.87
C LEU A 312 19.78 -13.90 13.33
N THR A 313 18.55 -14.34 13.05
CA THR A 313 17.35 -13.69 13.57
C THR A 313 17.33 -13.75 15.10
N GLU A 314 17.62 -14.91 15.69
CA GLU A 314 17.64 -15.07 17.15
C GLU A 314 18.77 -14.27 17.81
N GLU A 315 19.93 -14.15 17.16
CA GLU A 315 20.99 -13.26 17.63
C GLU A 315 20.56 -11.79 17.57
N LEU A 316 19.94 -11.35 16.48
CA LEU A 316 19.43 -9.98 16.36
C LEU A 316 18.35 -9.67 17.40
N GLU A 317 17.40 -10.60 17.61
CA GLU A 317 16.35 -10.47 18.64
C GLU A 317 16.98 -10.33 20.04
N ARG A 318 17.97 -11.17 20.38
CA ARG A 318 18.70 -11.07 21.67
C ARG A 318 19.47 -9.77 21.81
N LEU A 319 20.17 -9.36 20.77
CA LEU A 319 20.97 -8.13 20.74
C LEU A 319 20.07 -6.89 20.99
N CYS A 320 18.93 -6.82 20.30
CA CYS A 320 17.95 -5.75 20.50
C CYS A 320 17.31 -5.80 21.89
N ALA A 321 16.94 -6.98 22.38
CA ALA A 321 16.32 -7.13 23.70
C ALA A 321 17.26 -6.70 24.83
N GLN A 322 18.55 -7.05 24.75
CA GLN A 322 19.56 -6.69 25.75
C GLN A 322 19.81 -5.17 25.79
N ARG A 323 19.85 -4.50 24.63
CA ARG A 323 20.17 -3.06 24.56
C ARG A 323 18.96 -2.17 24.81
N LEU A 324 17.78 -2.56 24.32
CA LEU A 324 16.57 -1.73 24.35
C LEU A 324 15.58 -2.12 25.45
N GLY A 325 15.77 -3.27 26.11
CA GLY A 325 14.84 -3.76 27.14
C GLY A 325 13.46 -4.13 26.58
N LEU A 326 13.37 -4.43 25.28
CA LEU A 326 12.11 -4.67 24.58
C LEU A 326 11.83 -6.15 24.34
N ASN A 327 10.54 -6.50 24.26
CA ASN A 327 10.12 -7.76 23.66
C ASN A 327 10.30 -7.65 22.13
N PRO A 328 11.12 -8.52 21.51
CA PRO A 328 11.46 -8.43 20.08
C PRO A 328 10.28 -8.75 19.14
N ARG A 329 9.13 -9.21 19.66
CA ARG A 329 7.93 -9.52 18.86
C ARG A 329 6.72 -8.76 19.39
N ARG A 330 6.10 -7.93 18.55
CA ARG A 330 4.93 -7.09 18.89
C ARG A 330 3.68 -7.48 18.07
N GLY A 331 2.49 -7.16 18.63
CA GLY A 331 1.22 -7.11 17.88
C GLY A 331 0.65 -8.45 17.43
N ALA A 332 0.21 -9.30 18.36
CA ALA A 332 -0.55 -10.51 18.03
C ALA A 332 -1.93 -10.12 17.43
N GLY A 333 -2.09 -10.25 16.10
CA GLY A 333 -3.40 -10.23 15.42
C GLY A 333 -3.67 -9.10 14.41
N GLY A 334 -2.83 -8.06 14.29
CA GLY A 334 -3.01 -6.96 13.32
C GLY A 334 -2.40 -7.24 11.94
N LEU A 335 -3.08 -6.83 10.86
CA LEU A 335 -2.54 -6.88 9.49
C LEU A 335 -1.60 -5.70 9.22
N TYR A 336 -0.62 -5.89 8.33
CA TYR A 336 0.33 -4.86 7.87
C TYR A 336 1.27 -4.24 8.92
N MET A 337 1.31 -4.80 10.13
CA MET A 337 2.28 -4.46 11.17
C MET A 337 3.60 -5.22 11.00
N ASP A 338 4.72 -4.52 11.16
CA ASP A 338 6.05 -5.10 11.25
C ASP A 338 6.17 -5.86 12.59
N ARG A 339 5.77 -7.14 12.59
CA ARG A 339 5.76 -8.00 13.80
C ARG A 339 7.15 -8.46 14.23
N PHE A 340 8.10 -8.45 13.30
CA PHE A 340 9.45 -8.98 13.47
C PHE A 340 10.48 -7.83 13.53
N VAL A 341 11.66 -8.11 14.08
CA VAL A 341 12.76 -7.13 14.16
C VAL A 341 13.38 -6.76 12.81
N LEU A 342 13.21 -7.62 11.80
CA LEU A 342 13.64 -7.42 10.42
C LEU A 342 12.51 -7.77 9.44
N PHE A 343 12.62 -7.27 8.22
CA PHE A 343 11.82 -7.73 7.09
C PHE A 343 12.70 -7.92 5.85
N GLU A 344 12.24 -8.81 4.96
CA GLU A 344 12.91 -9.10 3.69
C GLU A 344 11.98 -8.76 2.54
N GLN A 345 12.52 -8.07 1.55
CA GLN A 345 11.87 -7.83 0.27
C GLN A 345 12.76 -8.38 -0.84
N CYS A 346 12.15 -9.04 -1.82
CA CYS A 346 12.89 -9.49 -2.99
C CYS A 346 12.45 -8.72 -4.22
N GLY A 347 13.44 -8.35 -5.02
CA GLY A 347 13.27 -7.75 -6.34
C GLY A 347 13.91 -8.63 -7.41
N GLY A 348 13.39 -8.55 -8.63
CA GLY A 348 13.86 -9.33 -9.77
C GLY A 348 13.20 -10.71 -9.86
N ASP A 349 13.69 -11.49 -10.83
CA ASP A 349 13.17 -12.77 -11.36
C ASP A 349 12.36 -12.73 -12.66
N VAL A 350 12.11 -11.53 -13.18
CA VAL A 350 11.63 -11.29 -14.54
C VAL A 350 12.51 -10.23 -15.21
N GLU A 351 13.10 -10.58 -16.34
CA GLU A 351 13.93 -9.68 -17.15
C GLU A 351 13.24 -9.23 -18.43
N GLY A 352 13.65 -8.06 -18.94
CA GLY A 352 13.19 -7.54 -20.23
C GLY A 352 11.69 -7.20 -20.29
N LEU A 353 11.07 -7.03 -19.12
CA LEU A 353 9.63 -6.85 -18.96
C LEU A 353 9.15 -5.57 -19.67
N ALA A 354 8.41 -5.75 -20.75
CA ALA A 354 7.86 -4.65 -21.54
C ALA A 354 6.48 -4.99 -22.09
N ILE A 355 5.62 -3.97 -22.19
CA ILE A 355 4.30 -4.04 -22.83
C ILE A 355 4.38 -3.30 -24.16
N GLY A 356 4.08 -3.99 -25.27
CA GLY A 356 4.07 -3.39 -26.61
C GLY A 356 2.78 -2.64 -26.93
N GLU A 357 2.73 -2.00 -28.10
CA GLU A 357 1.65 -1.13 -28.55
C GLU A 357 0.26 -1.81 -28.51
N ARG A 358 0.15 -3.07 -28.93
CA ARG A 358 -1.13 -3.80 -28.97
C ARG A 358 -1.77 -3.91 -27.58
N LEU A 359 -1.02 -4.37 -26.58
CA LEU A 359 -1.53 -4.50 -25.22
C LEU A 359 -1.71 -3.13 -24.56
N ALA A 360 -0.81 -2.17 -24.81
CA ALA A 360 -0.97 -0.79 -24.34
C ALA A 360 -2.28 -0.14 -24.88
N GLY A 361 -2.61 -0.39 -26.15
CA GLY A 361 -3.87 0.03 -26.76
C GLY A 361 -5.08 -0.62 -26.11
N ALA A 362 -5.01 -1.89 -25.72
CA ALA A 362 -6.11 -2.56 -25.00
C ALA A 362 -6.28 -2.03 -23.56
N LEU A 363 -5.20 -1.67 -22.88
CA LEU A 363 -5.26 -1.03 -21.55
C LEU A 363 -6.05 0.29 -21.58
N SER A 364 -6.10 0.96 -22.74
CA SER A 364 -6.86 2.19 -22.97
C SER A 364 -8.38 2.02 -22.82
N GLY A 365 -8.89 0.77 -22.83
CA GLY A 365 -10.30 0.47 -22.55
C GLY A 365 -10.70 0.65 -21.08
N ILE A 366 -9.75 0.82 -20.16
CA ILE A 366 -10.04 0.98 -18.72
C ILE A 366 -10.72 2.31 -18.36
N GLY A 367 -10.68 3.30 -19.24
CA GLY A 367 -11.04 4.67 -18.90
C GLY A 367 -12.46 4.81 -18.36
N THR A 368 -13.45 4.13 -18.95
CA THR A 368 -14.82 4.13 -18.43
C THR A 368 -14.93 3.54 -17.01
N ALA A 369 -14.17 2.49 -16.71
CA ALA A 369 -14.11 1.92 -15.36
C ALA A 369 -13.49 2.91 -14.37
N LEU A 370 -12.41 3.60 -14.75
CA LEU A 370 -11.77 4.61 -13.91
C LEU A 370 -12.66 5.86 -13.72
N ASP A 371 -13.36 6.30 -14.76
CA ASP A 371 -14.34 7.40 -14.68
C ASP A 371 -15.44 7.07 -13.67
N LEU A 372 -15.97 5.84 -13.70
CA LEU A 372 -17.00 5.39 -12.79
C LEU A 372 -16.52 5.33 -11.32
N ILE A 373 -15.27 4.88 -11.10
CA ILE A 373 -14.66 4.87 -9.76
C ILE A 373 -14.36 6.31 -9.29
N ALA A 374 -13.90 7.18 -10.18
CA ALA A 374 -13.64 8.59 -9.88
C ALA A 374 -14.92 9.37 -9.55
N TRP A 375 -16.01 9.12 -10.26
CA TRP A 375 -17.34 9.64 -9.93
C TRP A 375 -17.73 9.23 -8.50
N ASN A 376 -17.59 7.95 -8.16
CA ASN A 376 -17.89 7.48 -6.80
C ASN A 376 -17.00 8.14 -5.73
N ALA A 377 -15.71 8.31 -6.02
CA ALA A 377 -14.80 9.01 -5.10
C ALA A 377 -15.27 10.44 -4.80
N ARG A 378 -15.80 11.16 -5.80
CA ARG A 378 -16.42 12.49 -5.61
C ARG A 378 -17.64 12.44 -4.73
N GLU A 379 -18.53 11.47 -4.93
CA GLU A 379 -19.73 11.32 -4.10
C GLU A 379 -19.39 11.01 -2.64
N VAL A 380 -18.39 10.16 -2.40
CA VAL A 380 -17.86 9.90 -1.06
C VAL A 380 -17.33 11.21 -0.45
N ALA A 381 -16.45 11.94 -1.13
CA ALA A 381 -15.88 13.19 -0.62
C ALA A 381 -16.97 14.23 -0.31
N ARG A 382 -17.97 14.38 -1.20
CA ARG A 382 -19.13 15.27 -0.98
C ARG A 382 -19.92 14.90 0.26
N ALA A 383 -20.14 13.61 0.52
CA ALA A 383 -20.84 13.15 1.72
C ALA A 383 -20.09 13.52 3.00
N TYR A 384 -18.75 13.55 2.97
CA TYR A 384 -17.91 14.01 4.08
C TYR A 384 -17.85 15.53 4.22
N GLN A 385 -17.79 16.26 3.10
CA GLN A 385 -17.63 17.72 3.10
C GLN A 385 -18.92 18.46 3.48
N ARG A 386 -20.10 17.95 3.09
CA ARG A 386 -21.40 18.60 3.35
C ARG A 386 -21.65 18.89 4.85
N PRO A 387 -21.51 17.93 5.79
CA PRO A 387 -21.70 18.24 7.21
C PRO A 387 -20.69 19.24 7.76
N ALA A 388 -19.43 19.17 7.32
CA ALA A 388 -18.41 20.11 7.74
C ALA A 388 -18.68 21.53 7.20
N TRP A 389 -19.20 21.65 5.98
CA TRP A 389 -19.59 22.93 5.40
C TRP A 389 -20.79 23.55 6.12
N ALA A 390 -21.77 22.74 6.53
CA ALA A 390 -22.91 23.23 7.32
C ALA A 390 -22.46 23.88 8.65
N LEU A 391 -21.36 23.41 9.26
CA LEU A 391 -20.77 24.04 10.44
C LEU A 391 -20.13 25.40 10.12
N VAL A 392 -19.46 25.52 8.96
CA VAL A 392 -18.90 26.79 8.46
C VAL A 392 -20.01 27.83 8.25
N GLU A 393 -21.13 27.42 7.64
CA GLU A 393 -22.28 28.29 7.41
C GLU A 393 -22.95 28.70 8.73
N ALA A 394 -23.19 27.75 9.64
CA ALA A 394 -23.79 28.02 10.94
C ALA A 394 -22.95 28.98 11.80
N ALA A 395 -21.63 28.95 11.65
CA ALA A 395 -20.69 29.84 12.32
C ALA A 395 -20.52 31.21 11.62
N GLY A 396 -21.18 31.45 10.47
CA GLY A 396 -21.04 32.70 9.71
C GLY A 396 -19.64 32.89 9.12
N LEU A 397 -18.98 31.79 8.73
CA LEU A 397 -17.61 31.80 8.22
C LEU A 397 -17.50 31.66 6.70
N ALA A 398 -18.60 31.42 6.00
CA ALA A 398 -18.62 31.35 4.53
C ALA A 398 -18.16 32.66 3.88
N GLY A 399 -17.40 32.56 2.78
CA GLY A 399 -16.78 33.67 2.06
C GLY A 399 -15.57 34.31 2.76
N ARG A 400 -15.05 33.72 3.84
CA ARG A 400 -13.92 34.28 4.60
C ARG A 400 -12.62 33.53 4.32
N THR A 401 -11.51 34.26 4.43
CA THR A 401 -10.16 33.70 4.57
C THR A 401 -9.63 34.02 5.96
N MET A 402 -9.09 33.02 6.66
CA MET A 402 -8.61 33.18 8.03
C MET A 402 -7.52 32.16 8.38
N PRO A 403 -6.70 32.37 9.42
CA PRO A 403 -5.74 31.36 9.87
C PRO A 403 -6.41 30.00 10.12
N LEU A 404 -5.82 28.92 9.60
CA LEU A 404 -6.38 27.57 9.73
C LEU A 404 -6.57 27.19 11.19
N LEU A 405 -5.60 27.52 12.06
CA LEU A 405 -5.71 27.25 13.50
C LEU A 405 -6.90 27.97 14.16
N GLU A 406 -7.24 29.18 13.71
CA GLU A 406 -8.41 29.92 14.20
C GLU A 406 -9.73 29.25 13.76
N LEU A 407 -9.76 28.66 12.55
CA LEU A 407 -10.89 27.85 12.09
C LEU A 407 -11.07 26.59 12.94
N LEU A 408 -9.97 25.88 13.24
CA LEU A 408 -10.00 24.69 14.11
C LEU A 408 -10.55 25.01 15.51
N GLU A 409 -10.24 26.19 16.06
CA GLU A 409 -10.75 26.62 17.37
C GLU A 409 -12.26 26.91 17.36
N ARG A 410 -12.76 27.50 16.27
CA ARG A 410 -14.14 27.96 16.17
C ARG A 410 -15.16 26.87 15.85
N LEU A 411 -14.72 25.79 15.21
CA LEU A 411 -15.61 24.72 14.80
C LEU A 411 -15.50 23.51 15.73
N PRO A 412 -16.62 22.85 16.06
CA PRO A 412 -16.59 21.66 16.90
C PRO A 412 -15.78 20.57 16.22
N GLN A 413 -14.82 20.01 16.96
CA GLN A 413 -14.00 18.91 16.50
C GLN A 413 -14.76 17.60 16.75
N HIS A 414 -15.39 17.09 15.70
CA HIS A 414 -15.94 15.74 15.70
C HIS A 414 -14.94 14.78 15.07
N GLU A 415 -15.04 13.51 15.45
CA GLU A 415 -14.36 12.47 14.68
C GLU A 415 -14.96 12.42 13.27
N PRO A 416 -14.13 12.29 12.21
CA PRO A 416 -14.65 12.07 10.87
C PRO A 416 -15.46 10.76 10.85
N PRO A 417 -16.50 10.65 10.00
CA PRO A 417 -17.22 9.40 9.81
C PRO A 417 -16.27 8.23 9.54
N GLY A 418 -16.34 7.18 10.37
CA GLY A 418 -15.37 6.07 10.34
C GLY A 418 -15.43 5.18 9.09
N ALA A 419 -16.52 5.23 8.30
CA ALA A 419 -16.67 4.46 7.07
C ALA A 419 -17.16 5.34 5.91
N PRO A 420 -16.64 5.14 4.69
CA PRO A 420 -17.04 5.93 3.53
C PRO A 420 -18.51 5.71 3.19
N ASP A 421 -19.23 6.77 2.83
CA ASP A 421 -20.62 6.68 2.38
C ASP A 421 -20.68 5.94 1.03
N ARG A 422 -21.30 4.76 1.03
CA ARG A 422 -21.45 3.90 -0.17
C ARG A 422 -22.83 4.03 -0.82
N THR A 423 -23.65 4.98 -0.37
CA THR A 423 -25.07 5.04 -0.76
C THR A 423 -25.26 5.30 -2.25
N ALA A 424 -24.50 6.25 -2.82
CA ALA A 424 -24.55 6.56 -4.25
C ALA A 424 -24.13 5.35 -5.10
N TRP A 425 -23.00 4.71 -4.76
CA TRP A 425 -22.49 3.48 -5.40
C TRP A 425 -23.53 2.36 -5.42
N ARG A 426 -24.09 2.05 -4.25
CA ARG A 426 -25.07 0.97 -4.10
C ARG A 426 -26.36 1.27 -4.86
N ARG A 427 -26.82 2.52 -4.84
CA ARG A 427 -28.03 2.95 -5.58
C ARG A 427 -27.83 2.82 -7.09
N PHE A 428 -26.67 3.25 -7.60
CA PHE A 428 -26.33 3.11 -9.01
C PHE A 428 -26.35 1.64 -9.45
N TRP A 429 -25.63 0.76 -8.74
CA TRP A 429 -25.54 -0.65 -9.11
C TRP A 429 -26.85 -1.42 -8.93
N ALA A 430 -27.62 -1.13 -7.88
CA ALA A 430 -28.95 -1.72 -7.72
C ALA A 430 -29.84 -1.40 -8.93
N ARG A 431 -29.82 -0.14 -9.40
CA ARG A 431 -30.60 0.26 -10.58
C ARG A 431 -30.12 -0.39 -11.88
N ILE A 432 -28.81 -0.53 -12.07
CA ILE A 432 -28.23 -1.21 -13.22
C ILE A 432 -28.71 -2.67 -13.28
N LEU A 433 -28.63 -3.38 -12.15
CA LEU A 433 -29.02 -4.79 -12.08
C LEU A 433 -30.53 -4.99 -12.25
N GLU A 434 -31.36 -4.11 -11.67
CA GLU A 434 -32.82 -4.11 -11.86
C GLU A 434 -33.22 -3.99 -13.34
N ARG A 435 -32.50 -3.16 -14.11
CA ARG A 435 -32.85 -2.84 -15.51
C ARG A 435 -32.42 -3.90 -16.51
N LEU A 436 -31.28 -4.57 -16.27
CA LEU A 436 -30.61 -5.36 -17.31
C LEU A 436 -30.77 -6.88 -17.16
N ALA A 437 -31.37 -7.37 -16.07
CA ALA A 437 -31.62 -8.80 -15.80
C ALA A 437 -30.48 -9.73 -16.29
N PRO A 438 -29.27 -9.59 -15.71
CA PRO A 438 -28.06 -10.13 -16.33
C PRO A 438 -28.02 -11.66 -16.33
N GLY A 439 -27.41 -12.22 -17.38
CA GLY A 439 -26.94 -13.60 -17.40
C GLY A 439 -25.67 -13.78 -16.55
N PRO A 440 -24.84 -14.81 -16.81
CA PRO A 440 -23.61 -15.07 -16.01
C PRO A 440 -22.56 -13.96 -16.14
N VAL A 441 -22.62 -13.17 -17.22
CA VAL A 441 -21.77 -12.01 -17.46
C VAL A 441 -22.66 -10.81 -17.81
N LEU A 442 -22.43 -9.69 -17.13
CA LEU A 442 -23.02 -8.39 -17.43
C LEU A 442 -21.99 -7.53 -18.16
N GLU A 443 -22.16 -7.38 -19.47
CA GLU A 443 -21.35 -6.51 -20.32
C GLU A 443 -22.02 -5.12 -20.41
N LEU A 444 -21.27 -4.07 -20.11
CA LEU A 444 -21.71 -2.68 -20.11
C LEU A 444 -20.79 -1.84 -20.99
N SER A 445 -21.37 -0.98 -21.83
CA SER A 445 -20.66 0.10 -22.50
C SER A 445 -20.76 1.42 -21.75
N ARG A 446 -19.84 2.35 -22.03
CA ARG A 446 -19.95 3.74 -21.56
C ARG A 446 -21.32 4.36 -21.85
N SER A 447 -21.83 4.19 -23.07
CA SER A 447 -23.13 4.74 -23.48
C SER A 447 -24.31 4.19 -22.66
N GLN A 448 -24.28 2.91 -22.27
CA GLN A 448 -25.30 2.32 -21.41
C GLN A 448 -25.25 2.89 -19.98
N ILE A 449 -24.03 3.15 -19.48
CA ILE A 449 -23.82 3.76 -18.17
C ILE A 449 -24.32 5.22 -18.18
N GLU A 450 -23.93 6.02 -19.18
CA GLU A 450 -24.37 7.42 -19.34
C GLU A 450 -25.88 7.54 -19.52
N ALA A 451 -26.50 6.64 -20.30
CA ALA A 451 -27.95 6.60 -20.51
C ALA A 451 -28.75 6.40 -19.21
N THR A 452 -28.12 5.98 -18.11
CA THR A 452 -28.81 5.92 -16.81
C THR A 452 -29.16 7.30 -16.26
N GLY A 453 -28.42 8.34 -16.62
CA GLY A 453 -28.51 9.69 -16.06
C GLY A 453 -28.14 9.77 -14.57
N LEU A 454 -27.54 8.72 -14.00
CA LEU A 454 -27.22 8.63 -12.57
C LEU A 454 -25.77 9.05 -12.24
N VAL A 455 -24.92 9.11 -13.26
CA VAL A 455 -23.48 9.34 -13.10
C VAL A 455 -23.03 10.51 -13.97
N ASP A 456 -22.00 11.20 -13.50
CA ASP A 456 -21.29 12.22 -14.26
C ASP A 456 -19.84 11.77 -14.44
N LEU A 457 -19.52 11.34 -15.67
CA LEU A 457 -18.22 10.79 -16.06
C LEU A 457 -17.29 11.85 -16.68
N SER A 458 -17.68 13.13 -16.73
CA SER A 458 -17.04 14.17 -17.57
C SER A 458 -15.79 14.82 -16.96
N VAL A 459 -14.98 14.08 -16.18
CA VAL A 459 -14.22 14.72 -15.12
C VAL A 459 -12.71 14.41 -15.10
N GLY A 460 -11.90 15.44 -15.39
CA GLY A 460 -10.44 15.40 -15.31
C GLY A 460 -9.86 15.64 -13.93
N GLY A 461 -8.52 15.66 -13.85
CA GLY A 461 -7.77 15.96 -12.62
C GLY A 461 -7.62 14.75 -11.69
N TRP A 462 -7.04 13.66 -12.15
CA TRP A 462 -6.88 12.45 -11.34
C TRP A 462 -5.53 11.78 -11.53
N ILE A 463 -5.03 11.14 -10.49
CA ILE A 463 -3.94 10.17 -10.57
C ILE A 463 -4.24 9.02 -9.61
N THR A 464 -4.07 7.80 -10.10
CA THR A 464 -4.35 6.57 -9.36
C THR A 464 -3.46 5.44 -9.86
N ALA A 465 -3.48 4.31 -9.18
CA ALA A 465 -2.77 3.10 -9.56
C ALA A 465 -3.71 1.90 -9.67
N PRO A 466 -4.21 1.57 -10.87
CA PRO A 466 -4.95 0.34 -11.09
C PRO A 466 -4.01 -0.88 -11.07
N ASP A 467 -4.50 -1.92 -10.41
CA ASP A 467 -3.94 -3.26 -10.40
C ASP A 467 -4.66 -4.12 -11.42
N LEU A 468 -3.92 -4.62 -12.40
CA LEU A 468 -4.44 -5.34 -13.55
C LEU A 468 -3.91 -6.76 -13.57
N MET A 469 -4.80 -7.72 -13.78
CA MET A 469 -4.44 -9.08 -14.16
C MET A 469 -4.79 -9.33 -15.62
N LEU A 470 -3.96 -10.12 -16.29
CA LEU A 470 -4.22 -10.57 -17.66
C LEU A 470 -4.64 -12.04 -17.61
N ALA A 471 -5.81 -12.34 -18.17
CA ALA A 471 -6.25 -13.70 -18.39
C ALA A 471 -5.90 -14.10 -19.83
N ALA A 472 -4.87 -14.93 -20.00
CA ALA A 472 -4.43 -15.44 -21.29
C ALA A 472 -3.68 -16.76 -21.12
N THR A 473 -3.75 -17.67 -22.10
CA THR A 473 -3.10 -18.99 -22.03
C THR A 473 -1.57 -18.93 -22.14
N GLY A 474 -1.02 -17.78 -22.52
CA GLY A 474 0.41 -17.50 -22.64
C GLY A 474 0.68 -16.21 -23.41
N SER A 475 1.95 -15.86 -23.59
CA SER A 475 2.37 -14.68 -24.37
C SER A 475 1.83 -14.67 -25.79
N ASP A 476 1.78 -15.82 -26.45
CA ASP A 476 1.32 -15.93 -27.84
C ASP A 476 -0.19 -15.62 -27.97
N ALA A 477 -0.98 -15.93 -26.94
CA ALA A 477 -2.39 -15.57 -26.89
C ALA A 477 -2.55 -14.04 -26.72
N VAL A 478 -1.73 -13.43 -25.86
CA VAL A 478 -1.68 -11.96 -25.72
C VAL A 478 -1.30 -11.31 -27.06
N GLU A 479 -0.33 -11.88 -27.76
CA GLU A 479 0.07 -11.41 -29.09
C GLU A 479 -1.09 -11.46 -30.08
N ARG A 480 -1.89 -12.54 -30.11
CA ARG A 480 -3.06 -12.63 -31.01
C ARG A 480 -4.26 -11.77 -30.60
N GLY A 481 -4.25 -11.17 -29.41
CA GLY A 481 -5.41 -10.47 -28.86
C GLY A 481 -6.39 -11.37 -28.09
N ASP A 482 -6.03 -12.64 -27.87
CA ASP A 482 -6.83 -13.65 -27.17
C ASP A 482 -6.64 -13.52 -25.64
N PHE A 483 -7.05 -12.39 -25.07
CA PHE A 483 -6.92 -12.15 -23.63
C PHE A 483 -8.08 -11.31 -23.06
N ARG A 484 -8.20 -11.30 -21.72
CA ARG A 484 -9.04 -10.36 -20.98
C ARG A 484 -8.22 -9.64 -19.92
N ILE A 485 -8.55 -8.37 -19.70
CA ILE A 485 -7.99 -7.56 -18.62
C ILE A 485 -8.97 -7.59 -17.45
N VAL A 486 -8.45 -7.85 -16.24
CA VAL A 486 -9.19 -7.82 -14.99
C VAL A 486 -8.65 -6.67 -14.15
N LEU A 487 -9.49 -5.71 -13.84
CA LEU A 487 -9.21 -4.68 -12.84
C LEU A 487 -9.41 -5.30 -11.46
N ALA A 488 -8.31 -5.60 -10.78
CA ALA A 488 -8.33 -6.28 -9.48
C ALA A 488 -8.59 -5.30 -8.34
N GLU A 489 -7.81 -4.24 -8.25
CA GLU A 489 -7.92 -3.17 -7.26
C GLU A 489 -7.53 -1.83 -7.91
N VAL A 490 -7.97 -0.71 -7.31
CA VAL A 490 -7.51 0.63 -7.71
C VAL A 490 -7.10 1.36 -6.45
N HIS A 491 -5.86 1.86 -6.43
CA HIS A 491 -5.29 2.50 -5.26
C HIS A 491 -4.98 3.98 -5.50
N PRO A 492 -5.25 4.85 -4.53
CA PRO A 492 -5.01 6.29 -4.65
C PRO A 492 -3.53 6.66 -4.42
N ILE A 493 -2.61 5.91 -5.00
CA ILE A 493 -1.16 5.93 -4.74
C ILE A 493 -0.38 6.30 -6.01
N ILE A 494 0.85 6.76 -5.82
CA ILE A 494 1.81 6.98 -6.90
C ILE A 494 2.96 5.98 -6.73
N LEU A 495 3.20 5.12 -7.72
CA LEU A 495 4.18 4.03 -7.65
C LEU A 495 5.57 4.54 -7.26
N ALA A 496 6.02 5.62 -7.91
CA ALA A 496 7.32 6.22 -7.64
C ALA A 496 7.44 6.77 -6.21
N ALA A 497 6.32 7.13 -5.59
CA ALA A 497 6.29 7.55 -4.19
C ALA A 497 6.29 6.34 -3.22
N GLN A 498 5.88 5.14 -3.66
CA GLN A 498 5.77 4.00 -2.75
C GLN A 498 7.14 3.38 -2.43
N LEU A 499 7.74 3.78 -1.32
CA LEU A 499 9.12 3.39 -0.94
C LEU A 499 9.38 1.88 -1.03
N HIS A 500 8.48 1.06 -0.46
CA HIS A 500 8.62 -0.40 -0.44
C HIS A 500 8.56 -1.06 -1.83
N SER A 501 8.03 -0.37 -2.84
CA SER A 501 8.00 -0.83 -4.23
C SER A 501 8.98 -0.09 -5.13
N ALA A 502 9.42 1.11 -4.77
CA ALA A 502 10.23 1.96 -5.63
C ALA A 502 11.72 1.90 -5.29
N ALA A 503 12.07 1.59 -4.03
CA ALA A 503 13.45 1.67 -3.52
C ALA A 503 14.45 0.73 -4.20
N TYR A 504 13.99 -0.34 -4.85
CA TYR A 504 14.86 -1.31 -5.52
C TYR A 504 15.05 -1.02 -7.02
N ARG A 505 14.57 0.14 -7.49
CA ARG A 505 14.76 0.59 -8.87
C ARG A 505 16.05 1.38 -9.00
N SER A 506 16.89 0.99 -9.95
CA SER A 506 18.09 1.77 -10.29
C SER A 506 17.77 3.09 -11.01
N ASP A 507 16.58 3.22 -11.58
CA ASP A 507 16.12 4.38 -12.36
C ASP A 507 15.12 5.28 -11.59
N LEU A 508 15.03 5.13 -10.26
CA LEU A 508 13.99 5.74 -9.43
C LEU A 508 13.83 7.25 -9.64
N GLU A 509 14.92 8.00 -9.71
CA GLU A 509 14.88 9.47 -9.89
C GLU A 509 14.14 9.87 -11.17
N SER A 510 14.39 9.17 -12.27
CA SER A 510 13.75 9.41 -13.56
C SER A 510 12.25 9.06 -13.53
N VAL A 511 11.91 7.96 -12.85
CA VAL A 511 10.52 7.51 -12.66
C VAL A 511 9.75 8.49 -11.78
N ALA A 512 10.37 8.96 -10.68
CA ALA A 512 9.81 9.95 -9.78
C ALA A 512 9.56 11.29 -10.49
N LEU A 513 10.48 11.73 -11.36
CA LEU A 513 10.28 12.94 -12.15
C LEU A 513 9.09 12.84 -13.11
N ARG A 514 8.93 11.70 -13.82
CA ARG A 514 7.75 11.47 -14.68
C ARG A 514 6.45 11.44 -13.87
N ALA A 515 6.46 10.76 -12.73
CA ALA A 515 5.31 10.68 -11.84
C ALA A 515 4.92 12.05 -11.28
N ARG A 516 5.91 12.88 -10.91
CA ARG A 516 5.69 14.25 -10.45
C ARG A 516 5.03 15.11 -11.54
N ARG A 517 5.54 15.06 -12.78
CA ARG A 517 4.92 15.79 -13.90
C ARG A 517 3.48 15.34 -14.17
N ALA A 518 3.21 14.04 -14.11
CA ALA A 518 1.85 13.53 -14.26
C ALA A 518 0.94 14.04 -13.14
N LEU A 519 1.38 14.01 -11.88
CA LEU A 519 0.65 14.59 -10.76
C LEU A 519 0.39 16.09 -10.96
N GLU A 520 1.41 16.88 -11.31
CA GLU A 520 1.28 18.32 -11.55
C GLU A 520 0.25 18.63 -12.64
N SER A 521 0.17 17.80 -13.69
CA SER A 521 -0.83 17.95 -14.76
C SER A 521 -2.28 17.72 -14.32
N THR A 522 -2.50 17.15 -13.12
CA THR A 522 -3.83 16.94 -12.54
C THR A 522 -4.31 18.14 -11.73
N PHE A 523 -3.45 19.12 -11.45
CA PHE A 523 -3.81 20.30 -10.69
C PHE A 523 -4.72 21.20 -11.53
N VAL A 524 -5.77 21.73 -10.89
CA VAL A 524 -6.71 22.66 -11.53
C VAL A 524 -6.41 24.06 -11.02
N ASP A 525 -6.67 24.30 -9.74
CA ASP A 525 -6.58 25.60 -9.09
C ASP A 525 -5.77 25.59 -7.78
N ALA A 526 -5.28 24.41 -7.39
CA ALA A 526 -4.48 24.18 -6.19
C ALA A 526 -3.56 22.95 -6.34
N GLU A 527 -2.38 23.05 -5.72
CA GLU A 527 -1.40 21.95 -5.64
C GLU A 527 -1.89 20.87 -4.66
N GLU A 528 -1.44 19.63 -4.83
CA GLU A 528 -1.67 18.58 -3.84
C GLU A 528 -0.63 18.64 -2.71
N ALA A 529 -1.10 18.75 -1.47
CA ALA A 529 -0.29 18.67 -0.25
C ALA A 529 -0.61 17.39 0.54
N ILE A 530 0.41 16.68 1.03
CA ILE A 530 0.22 15.48 1.85
C ILE A 530 0.11 15.87 3.32
N LEU A 531 -0.86 15.32 4.05
CA LEU A 531 -0.83 15.41 5.50
C LEU A 531 0.33 14.55 6.05
N ALA A 532 1.22 15.13 6.85
CA ALA A 532 2.33 14.40 7.43
C ALA A 532 1.84 13.43 8.52
N SER A 533 2.30 12.18 8.46
CA SER A 533 1.96 11.11 9.40
C SER A 533 3.20 10.27 9.70
N THR A 534 3.23 9.54 10.82
CA THR A 534 4.28 8.55 11.02
C THR A 534 4.08 7.35 10.08
N ARG A 535 5.09 6.50 10.00
CA ARG A 535 5.01 5.25 9.24
C ARG A 535 4.19 4.23 10.02
N ALA A 536 2.87 4.25 9.79
CA ALA A 536 1.95 3.27 10.34
C ALA A 536 1.98 1.93 9.59
N SER A 537 2.53 1.84 8.38
CA SER A 537 2.62 0.59 7.63
C SER A 537 3.81 0.58 6.69
N LYS A 538 4.11 -0.59 6.09
CA LYS A 538 5.12 -0.67 5.04
C LYS A 538 4.79 0.18 3.80
N ILE A 539 3.51 0.49 3.58
CA ILE A 539 3.01 1.31 2.48
C ILE A 539 3.11 2.78 2.91
N THR A 540 4.26 3.38 2.61
CA THR A 540 4.58 4.78 2.90
C THR A 540 4.91 5.51 1.61
N GLU A 541 4.42 6.74 1.51
CA GLU A 541 4.67 7.60 0.35
C GLU A 541 5.80 8.58 0.62
N ALA A 542 6.76 8.61 -0.30
CA ALA A 542 7.78 9.64 -0.41
C ALA A 542 7.17 10.99 -0.84
N GLY A 543 7.94 12.06 -0.60
CA GLY A 543 7.56 13.43 -0.85
C GLY A 543 7.23 13.76 -2.30
N LEU A 544 7.91 13.22 -3.31
CA LEU A 544 7.80 13.65 -4.72
C LEU A 544 7.83 15.19 -4.89
N GLN A 545 8.52 15.89 -4.00
CA GLN A 545 8.56 17.35 -3.89
C GLN A 545 7.19 18.01 -3.63
N ARG A 546 6.19 17.25 -3.18
CA ARG A 546 4.91 17.80 -2.71
C ARG A 546 5.10 18.59 -1.42
N VAL A 547 4.17 19.53 -1.19
CA VAL A 547 4.02 20.16 0.12
C VAL A 547 3.60 19.10 1.14
N ARG A 548 4.22 19.09 2.32
CA ARG A 548 3.85 18.26 3.46
C ARG A 548 3.38 19.13 4.62
N ILE A 549 2.15 18.94 5.04
CA ILE A 549 1.54 19.72 6.11
C ILE A 549 1.75 19.02 7.45
N HIS A 550 2.39 19.71 8.40
CA HIS A 550 2.73 19.15 9.71
C HIS A 550 1.82 19.65 10.81
N GLN A 551 1.14 18.73 11.50
CA GLN A 551 0.45 19.03 12.77
C GLN A 551 1.42 18.93 13.95
N GLU A 552 2.30 17.91 13.94
CA GLU A 552 3.23 17.63 15.04
C GLU A 552 4.66 17.31 14.55
N TRP A 553 5.02 17.68 13.32
CA TRP A 553 6.30 17.31 12.68
C TRP A 553 6.52 15.80 12.53
N LEU A 554 5.47 15.06 12.18
CA LEU A 554 5.52 13.60 12.01
C LEU A 554 6.07 13.23 10.64
N GLY A 555 6.81 12.13 10.58
CA GLY A 555 7.22 11.49 9.31
C GLY A 555 7.78 12.45 8.26
N GLN A 556 8.90 13.10 8.58
CA GLN A 556 9.56 14.03 7.68
C GLN A 556 10.10 13.35 6.42
N SER A 557 10.19 14.15 5.35
CA SER A 557 10.82 13.78 4.10
C SER A 557 11.85 14.83 3.68
N ALA A 558 13.00 14.39 3.17
CA ALA A 558 14.03 15.25 2.60
C ALA A 558 13.62 15.80 1.21
N ASP A 559 12.71 15.10 0.54
CA ASP A 559 12.20 15.40 -0.80
C ASP A 559 10.82 16.08 -0.74
N ALA A 560 10.56 16.89 0.28
CA ALA A 560 9.29 17.59 0.46
C ALA A 560 9.51 19.05 0.93
N GLU A 561 8.54 19.90 0.60
CA GLU A 561 8.42 21.22 1.20
C GLU A 561 7.52 21.12 2.45
N ASP A 562 8.12 21.24 3.63
CA ASP A 562 7.39 21.04 4.87
C ASP A 562 6.85 22.35 5.41
N VAL A 563 5.53 22.41 5.55
CA VAL A 563 4.77 23.58 5.99
C VAL A 563 4.09 23.24 7.31
N PRO A 564 4.35 23.98 8.40
CA PRO A 564 3.61 23.78 9.65
C PRO A 564 2.16 24.23 9.47
N ILE A 565 1.23 23.54 10.12
CA ILE A 565 -0.20 23.89 10.05
C ILE A 565 -0.49 25.33 10.52
N ALA A 566 0.36 25.90 11.38
CA ALA A 566 0.29 27.30 11.82
C ALA A 566 0.50 28.33 10.70
N ASP A 567 1.17 27.96 9.61
CA ASP A 567 1.48 28.83 8.47
C ASP A 567 0.44 28.71 7.34
N LEU A 568 -0.69 28.08 7.60
CA LEU A 568 -1.79 27.94 6.65
C LEU A 568 -2.95 28.88 7.00
N ASP A 569 -3.54 29.46 5.96
CA ASP A 569 -4.84 30.11 6.02
C ASP A 569 -5.88 29.20 5.33
N ALA A 570 -7.09 29.13 5.88
CA ALA A 570 -8.24 28.47 5.28
C ALA A 570 -9.04 29.46 4.44
N GLU A 571 -9.27 29.12 3.16
CA GLU A 571 -10.14 29.85 2.24
C GLU A 571 -11.48 29.13 2.16
N LEU A 572 -12.54 29.75 2.67
CA LEU A 572 -13.88 29.16 2.81
C LEU A 572 -14.85 29.76 1.79
N ILE A 573 -14.56 29.58 0.50
CA ILE A 573 -15.31 30.22 -0.59
C ILE A 573 -16.74 29.66 -0.66
N GLU A 574 -16.84 28.36 -0.94
CA GLU A 574 -18.09 27.59 -0.99
C GLU A 574 -17.80 26.11 -0.72
N ALA A 575 -18.85 25.29 -0.53
CA ALA A 575 -18.74 23.88 -0.14
C ALA A 575 -17.74 23.05 -0.98
N HIS A 576 -17.61 23.36 -2.27
CA HIS A 576 -16.73 22.65 -3.20
C HIS A 576 -15.54 23.50 -3.68
N GLY A 577 -15.39 24.73 -3.18
CA GLY A 577 -14.32 25.68 -3.56
C GLY A 577 -13.34 26.00 -2.43
N CYS A 578 -13.39 25.26 -1.32
CA CYS A 578 -12.50 25.47 -0.17
C CYS A 578 -11.06 25.06 -0.49
N ALA A 579 -10.08 25.86 -0.07
CA ALA A 579 -8.66 25.53 -0.23
C ALA A 579 -7.85 25.98 1.00
N LEU A 580 -6.66 25.41 1.16
CA LEU A 580 -5.65 25.92 2.09
C LEU A 580 -4.71 26.84 1.33
N ARG A 581 -4.27 27.95 1.93
CA ARG A 581 -3.25 28.84 1.35
C ARG A 581 -2.05 28.93 2.25
N ILE A 582 -0.84 28.83 1.69
CA ILE A 582 0.38 29.10 2.44
C ILE A 582 0.44 30.60 2.73
N ARG A 583 0.42 30.97 4.01
CA ARG A 583 0.35 32.37 4.46
C ARG A 583 1.49 33.18 3.84
N GLY A 584 1.16 34.37 3.35
CA GLY A 584 2.11 35.26 2.69
C GLY A 584 2.45 34.86 1.24
N THR A 585 1.76 33.88 0.68
CA THR A 585 1.87 33.48 -0.73
C THR A 585 0.48 33.35 -1.38
N ASP A 586 0.46 33.20 -2.70
CA ASP A 586 -0.74 32.91 -3.49
C ASP A 586 -0.93 31.40 -3.76
N ARG A 587 -0.12 30.54 -3.13
CA ARG A 587 -0.16 29.09 -3.37
C ARG A 587 -1.32 28.45 -2.62
N ARG A 588 -2.31 27.96 -3.38
CA ARG A 588 -3.46 27.19 -2.90
C ARG A 588 -3.14 25.70 -2.90
N LEU A 589 -3.61 24.99 -1.88
CA LEU A 589 -3.35 23.58 -1.61
C LEU A 589 -4.66 22.84 -1.32
N HIS A 590 -4.76 21.62 -1.86
CA HIS A 590 -5.70 20.61 -1.39
C HIS A 590 -4.97 19.50 -0.62
N LEU A 591 -5.64 18.99 0.41
CA LEU A 591 -5.09 17.95 1.27
C LEU A 591 -5.27 16.56 0.63
N ARG A 592 -4.18 15.82 0.52
CA ARG A 592 -4.18 14.37 0.34
C ARG A 592 -4.01 13.72 1.70
N ARG A 593 -5.01 12.96 2.14
CA ARG A 593 -4.89 12.10 3.31
C ARG A 593 -4.01 10.88 2.97
N PRO A 594 -2.96 10.57 3.76
CA PRO A 594 -2.24 9.31 3.63
C PRO A 594 -3.17 8.11 3.68
N PHE A 595 -2.87 7.09 2.88
CA PHE A 595 -3.69 5.88 2.79
C PHE A 595 -3.76 5.11 4.12
N PHE A 596 -2.70 5.16 4.93
CA PHE A 596 -2.67 4.66 6.30
C PHE A 596 -2.26 5.78 7.25
N MET A 597 -3.05 5.99 8.30
CA MET A 597 -2.73 6.89 9.39
C MET A 597 -2.89 6.19 10.73
N ASP A 598 -2.04 6.56 11.67
CA ASP A 598 -2.03 6.13 13.07
C ASP A 598 -2.81 7.06 14.00
N HIS A 599 -3.23 8.22 13.50
CA HIS A 599 -3.93 9.24 14.26
C HIS A 599 -5.17 9.77 13.51
N PRO A 600 -6.25 10.10 14.24
CA PRO A 600 -7.45 10.68 13.63
C PRO A 600 -7.13 12.07 13.08
N MET A 601 -7.67 12.38 11.90
CA MET A 601 -7.60 13.71 11.31
C MET A 601 -8.80 14.54 11.80
N PRO A 602 -8.60 15.79 12.23
CA PRO A 602 -9.71 16.70 12.54
C PRO A 602 -10.71 16.75 11.37
N ALA A 603 -12.01 16.55 11.64
CA ALA A 603 -13.02 16.42 10.59
C ALA A 603 -13.07 17.63 9.64
N VAL A 604 -12.83 18.84 10.16
CA VAL A 604 -12.78 20.08 9.38
C VAL A 604 -11.66 20.10 8.32
N LEU A 605 -10.56 19.36 8.51
CA LEU A 605 -9.54 19.22 7.44
C LEU A 605 -10.08 18.44 6.24
N GLY A 606 -11.16 17.67 6.41
CA GLY A 606 -11.88 17.00 5.32
C GLY A 606 -12.50 17.98 4.31
N LEU A 607 -12.74 19.24 4.69
CA LEU A 607 -13.18 20.29 3.76
C LEU A 607 -12.18 20.53 2.63
N PHE A 608 -10.89 20.37 2.92
CA PHE A 608 -9.81 20.64 1.98
C PHE A 608 -9.34 19.39 1.27
N GLU A 609 -9.91 18.22 1.58
CA GLU A 609 -9.43 16.95 1.02
C GLU A 609 -9.78 16.82 -0.46
N ARG A 610 -8.79 16.38 -1.25
CA ARG A 610 -9.02 15.94 -2.62
C ARG A 610 -9.64 14.53 -2.62
N PRO A 611 -10.71 14.28 -3.40
CA PRO A 611 -11.25 12.93 -3.53
C PRO A 611 -10.19 11.93 -4.01
N GLN A 612 -10.24 10.72 -3.47
CA GLN A 612 -9.25 9.68 -3.77
C GLN A 612 -9.88 8.56 -4.59
N VAL A 613 -9.37 8.32 -5.80
CA VAL A 613 -9.86 7.25 -6.69
C VAL A 613 -9.44 5.90 -6.13
N LEU A 614 -10.36 5.26 -5.40
CA LEU A 614 -10.19 3.99 -4.70
C LEU A 614 -11.35 3.07 -5.10
N ALA A 615 -11.04 1.88 -5.62
CA ALA A 615 -12.08 0.93 -6.03
C ALA A 615 -12.91 0.47 -4.84
N MET A 616 -14.22 0.32 -5.05
CA MET A 616 -15.15 -0.20 -4.08
C MET A 616 -15.87 -1.42 -4.64
N GLU A 617 -15.96 -2.46 -3.82
CA GLU A 617 -16.68 -3.68 -4.18
C GLU A 617 -18.14 -3.36 -4.51
N ILE A 618 -18.70 -4.03 -5.52
CA ILE A 618 -20.13 -3.96 -5.83
C ILE A 618 -20.84 -4.99 -4.93
N ASP A 619 -21.72 -4.53 -4.06
CA ASP A 619 -22.32 -5.34 -2.98
C ASP A 619 -23.81 -5.10 -2.77
N VAL A 620 -24.56 -5.18 -3.87
CA VAL A 620 -26.00 -4.90 -3.90
C VAL A 620 -26.90 -6.17 -3.94
N ALA A 621 -26.31 -7.35 -4.10
CA ALA A 621 -27.04 -8.63 -4.14
C ALA A 621 -26.18 -9.78 -3.56
N ASP A 622 -26.83 -10.90 -3.24
CA ASP A 622 -26.16 -12.13 -2.77
C ASP A 622 -25.34 -12.82 -3.84
N HIS A 623 -25.85 -12.83 -5.07
CA HIS A 623 -25.12 -13.27 -6.25
C HIS A 623 -24.98 -12.09 -7.19
N LEU A 624 -23.76 -11.89 -7.68
CA LEU A 624 -23.44 -10.91 -8.71
C LEU A 624 -22.72 -11.63 -9.84
N PRO A 625 -23.16 -11.45 -11.10
CA PRO A 625 -22.47 -11.99 -12.25
C PRO A 625 -21.09 -11.33 -12.40
N ARG A 626 -20.28 -11.86 -13.30
CA ARG A 626 -19.07 -11.13 -13.73
C ARG A 626 -19.49 -9.83 -14.41
N ILE A 627 -18.96 -8.70 -13.98
CA ILE A 627 -19.27 -7.38 -14.54
C ILE A 627 -18.10 -6.90 -15.39
N VAL A 628 -18.40 -6.59 -16.64
CA VAL A 628 -17.44 -6.14 -17.65
C VAL A 628 -17.86 -4.77 -18.16
N VAL A 629 -16.94 -3.82 -18.16
CA VAL A 629 -17.14 -2.46 -18.68
C VAL A 629 -16.15 -2.21 -19.79
N ASP A 630 -16.64 -1.95 -21.01
CA ASP A 630 -15.83 -1.74 -22.21
C ASP A 630 -14.70 -2.80 -22.37
N GLY A 631 -15.06 -4.07 -22.14
CA GLY A 631 -14.15 -5.21 -22.26
C GLY A 631 -13.27 -5.50 -21.04
N ILE A 632 -13.28 -4.65 -20.02
CA ILE A 632 -12.51 -4.80 -18.78
C ILE A 632 -13.37 -5.43 -17.69
N VAL A 633 -12.92 -6.53 -17.09
CA VAL A 633 -13.60 -7.12 -15.94
C VAL A 633 -13.35 -6.25 -14.71
N ILE A 634 -14.38 -5.53 -14.25
CA ILE A 634 -14.29 -4.66 -13.05
C ILE A 634 -14.77 -5.36 -11.77
N GLN A 635 -15.53 -6.44 -11.92
CA GLN A 635 -15.89 -7.33 -10.83
C GLN A 635 -16.00 -8.76 -11.32
N ARG A 636 -15.29 -9.65 -10.63
CA ARG A 636 -15.42 -11.10 -10.78
C ARG A 636 -16.79 -11.56 -10.26
N GLU A 637 -17.29 -12.66 -10.78
CA GLU A 637 -18.49 -13.30 -10.26
C GLU A 637 -18.35 -13.55 -8.75
N ARG A 638 -19.42 -13.24 -8.01
CA ARG A 638 -19.39 -13.18 -6.55
C ARG A 638 -20.66 -13.76 -5.94
N TRP A 639 -20.50 -14.47 -4.83
CA TRP A 639 -21.56 -15.02 -4.01
C TRP A 639 -21.39 -14.64 -2.54
N ARG A 640 -22.50 -14.51 -1.81
CA ARG A 640 -22.55 -14.33 -0.35
C ARG A 640 -23.38 -15.44 0.26
N PHE A 641 -22.87 -16.05 1.32
CA PHE A 641 -23.50 -17.16 2.03
C PHE A 641 -23.56 -16.91 3.54
N GLY A 642 -24.62 -17.41 4.17
CA GLY A 642 -24.63 -17.67 5.60
C GLY A 642 -23.76 -18.89 5.92
N LEU A 643 -23.37 -19.06 7.19
CA LEU A 643 -22.60 -20.25 7.57
C LEU A 643 -23.47 -21.49 7.75
N GLU A 644 -24.77 -21.29 7.98
CA GLU A 644 -25.82 -22.31 8.02
C GLU A 644 -25.96 -23.06 6.69
N ASP A 645 -25.51 -22.45 5.58
CA ASP A 645 -25.53 -23.07 4.26
C ASP A 645 -24.44 -24.15 4.10
N LEU A 646 -23.35 -24.09 4.89
CA LEU A 646 -22.22 -25.01 4.74
C LEU A 646 -22.54 -26.41 5.30
N PRO A 647 -22.02 -27.49 4.68
CA PRO A 647 -22.20 -28.85 5.19
C PRO A 647 -21.77 -29.01 6.66
N ASP A 648 -22.54 -29.78 7.44
CA ASP A 648 -22.29 -29.96 8.87
C ASP A 648 -20.88 -30.50 9.13
N SER A 649 -20.09 -29.70 9.83
CA SER A 649 -18.66 -29.92 10.05
C SER A 649 -18.31 -30.73 11.31
N LYS A 650 -19.32 -31.32 11.96
CA LYS A 650 -19.18 -32.12 13.19
C LYS A 650 -18.67 -33.54 12.97
N GLY A 651 -18.75 -34.08 11.75
CA GLY A 651 -18.25 -35.42 11.39
C GLY A 651 -16.73 -35.51 11.20
N ASP A 652 -16.25 -36.71 10.86
CA ASP A 652 -14.85 -36.92 10.46
C ASP A 652 -14.55 -36.19 9.14
N ARG A 653 -13.62 -35.24 9.19
CA ARG A 653 -13.27 -34.34 8.09
C ARG A 653 -12.25 -34.95 7.13
N GLU A 654 -11.76 -36.15 7.41
CA GLU A 654 -10.91 -36.94 6.50
C GLU A 654 -11.73 -37.95 5.70
N SER A 655 -13.02 -38.10 6.04
CA SER A 655 -13.90 -39.06 5.40
C SER A 655 -14.28 -38.66 3.98
N PHE A 656 -14.57 -39.67 3.17
CA PHE A 656 -15.14 -39.49 1.84
C PHE A 656 -16.47 -38.74 1.91
N GLU A 657 -17.32 -39.04 2.90
CA GLU A 657 -18.63 -38.44 3.10
C GLU A 657 -18.53 -36.93 3.31
N PHE A 658 -17.58 -36.47 4.11
CA PHE A 658 -17.32 -35.04 4.30
C PHE A 658 -16.94 -34.40 2.97
N TYR A 659 -15.99 -34.97 2.24
CA TYR A 659 -15.55 -34.41 0.95
C TYR A 659 -16.68 -34.40 -0.09
N ALA A 660 -17.43 -35.50 -0.21
CA ALA A 660 -18.58 -35.61 -1.09
C ALA A 660 -19.67 -34.56 -0.77
N SER A 661 -19.91 -34.28 0.52
CA SER A 661 -20.86 -33.23 0.94
C SER A 661 -20.43 -31.83 0.51
N MET A 662 -19.12 -31.54 0.53
CA MET A 662 -18.56 -30.26 0.09
C MET A 662 -18.68 -30.10 -1.43
N VAL A 663 -18.41 -31.17 -2.20
CA VAL A 663 -18.60 -31.16 -3.66
C VAL A 663 -20.08 -31.03 -4.02
N ALA A 664 -20.97 -31.73 -3.32
CA ALA A 664 -22.41 -31.59 -3.51
C ALA A 664 -22.90 -30.16 -3.21
N TRP A 665 -22.38 -29.53 -2.15
CA TRP A 665 -22.66 -28.14 -1.83
C TRP A 665 -22.18 -27.18 -2.93
N GLN A 666 -20.94 -27.33 -3.38
CA GLN A 666 -20.39 -26.53 -4.49
C GLN A 666 -21.26 -26.64 -5.75
N ARG A 667 -21.66 -27.87 -6.12
CA ARG A 667 -22.54 -28.11 -7.29
C ARG A 667 -23.91 -27.48 -7.12
N ARG A 668 -24.53 -27.62 -5.94
CA ARG A 668 -25.85 -27.05 -5.65
C ARG A 668 -25.89 -25.53 -5.84
N HIS A 669 -24.79 -24.86 -5.50
CA HIS A 669 -24.66 -23.40 -5.62
C HIS A 669 -24.02 -22.94 -6.93
N GLY A 670 -23.68 -23.85 -7.85
CA GLY A 670 -23.09 -23.51 -9.14
C GLY A 670 -21.71 -22.86 -9.05
N LEU A 671 -20.97 -23.06 -7.96
CA LEU A 671 -19.67 -22.43 -7.77
C LEU A 671 -18.62 -23.06 -8.70
N PRO A 672 -17.65 -22.31 -9.23
CA PRO A 672 -16.50 -22.88 -9.94
C PRO A 672 -15.68 -23.82 -9.03
N GLN A 673 -14.89 -24.72 -9.64
CA GLN A 673 -13.98 -25.61 -8.88
C GLN A 673 -13.03 -24.80 -7.97
N ARG A 674 -12.54 -23.65 -8.45
CA ARG A 674 -11.58 -22.80 -7.73
C ARG A 674 -12.15 -21.42 -7.53
N VAL A 675 -12.19 -21.00 -6.27
CA VAL A 675 -12.74 -19.72 -5.84
C VAL A 675 -11.89 -19.13 -4.72
N PHE A 676 -12.02 -17.83 -4.45
CA PHE A 676 -11.46 -17.19 -3.27
C PHE A 676 -12.56 -16.92 -2.25
N GLY A 677 -12.35 -17.32 -0.99
CA GLY A 677 -13.28 -17.09 0.12
C GLY A 677 -12.77 -16.03 1.10
N ARG A 678 -13.64 -15.10 1.49
CA ARG A 678 -13.40 -14.08 2.53
C ARG A 678 -14.45 -14.22 3.63
N MET A 679 -14.00 -14.45 4.85
CA MET A 679 -14.88 -14.65 6.01
C MET A 679 -15.32 -13.32 6.61
N GLN A 680 -16.59 -13.22 6.96
CA GLN A 680 -17.19 -12.04 7.60
C GLN A 680 -17.21 -12.16 9.13
N GLY A 681 -17.21 -11.04 9.85
CA GLY A 681 -17.28 -10.98 11.32
C GLY A 681 -15.99 -11.39 12.05
N ARG A 682 -14.98 -11.83 11.32
CA ARG A 682 -13.58 -11.79 11.74
C ARG A 682 -13.02 -10.45 11.26
N GLY A 683 -12.02 -9.87 11.93
CA GLY A 683 -11.32 -8.67 11.44
C GLY A 683 -10.80 -8.85 10.00
N GLU A 684 -10.05 -7.91 9.43
CA GLU A 684 -9.65 -7.96 8.01
C GLU A 684 -8.89 -9.26 7.59
N VAL A 685 -9.59 -10.34 7.21
CA VAL A 685 -8.96 -11.57 6.73
C VAL A 685 -8.87 -11.50 5.21
N LYS A 686 -7.65 -11.53 4.66
CA LYS A 686 -7.42 -11.60 3.21
C LYS A 686 -8.13 -12.83 2.62
N PRO A 687 -8.80 -12.72 1.44
CA PRO A 687 -9.43 -13.85 0.78
C PRO A 687 -8.45 -15.01 0.59
N PHE A 688 -8.83 -16.28 0.74
CA PHE A 688 -7.96 -17.44 0.52
C PHE A 688 -8.53 -18.37 -0.55
N LEU A 689 -7.65 -19.10 -1.24
CA LEU A 689 -8.05 -20.03 -2.30
C LEU A 689 -8.78 -21.24 -1.70
N ILE A 690 -9.93 -21.56 -2.28
CA ILE A 690 -10.68 -22.79 -2.07
C ILE A 690 -10.63 -23.55 -3.39
N ASP A 691 -10.20 -24.81 -3.35
CA ASP A 691 -10.18 -25.72 -4.50
C ASP A 691 -11.02 -26.93 -4.12
N PHE A 692 -12.23 -27.01 -4.68
CA PHE A 692 -13.18 -28.08 -4.36
C PHE A 692 -12.73 -29.44 -4.90
N ALA A 693 -11.71 -29.51 -5.75
CA ALA A 693 -11.07 -30.78 -6.09
C ALA A 693 -10.07 -31.25 -5.02
N SER A 694 -9.73 -30.43 -4.02
CA SER A 694 -8.80 -30.78 -2.95
C SER A 694 -9.52 -31.00 -1.61
N PRO A 695 -9.54 -32.23 -1.05
CA PRO A 695 -10.10 -32.49 0.27
C PRO A 695 -9.40 -31.69 1.39
N LEU A 696 -8.09 -31.46 1.25
CA LEU A 696 -7.29 -30.65 2.16
C LEU A 696 -7.73 -29.17 2.16
N SER A 697 -8.06 -28.65 0.98
CA SER A 697 -8.61 -27.28 0.82
C SER A 697 -10.00 -27.16 1.43
N CYS A 698 -10.89 -28.13 1.20
CA CYS A 698 -12.21 -28.19 1.83
C CYS A 698 -12.13 -28.23 3.37
N ARG A 699 -11.17 -28.98 3.92
CA ARG A 699 -10.88 -28.98 5.37
C ARG A 699 -10.43 -27.60 5.87
N ALA A 700 -9.61 -26.90 5.09
CA ALA A 700 -9.14 -25.56 5.42
C ALA A 700 -10.30 -24.55 5.44
N LEU A 701 -11.18 -24.58 4.44
CA LEU A 701 -12.39 -23.75 4.40
C LEU A 701 -13.20 -23.83 5.69
N VAL A 702 -13.53 -25.04 6.14
CA VAL A 702 -14.30 -25.24 7.37
C VAL A 702 -13.59 -24.73 8.62
N ARG A 703 -12.25 -24.78 8.65
CA ARG A 703 -11.48 -24.19 9.75
C ARG A 703 -11.59 -22.66 9.73
N GLU A 704 -11.46 -22.04 8.57
CA GLU A 704 -11.52 -20.58 8.43
C GLU A 704 -12.92 -20.03 8.77
N CYS A 705 -13.98 -20.80 8.55
CA CYS A 705 -15.35 -20.43 8.90
C CYS A 705 -15.64 -20.40 10.42
N ARG A 706 -14.77 -20.97 11.27
CA ARG A 706 -15.05 -21.07 12.72
C ARG A 706 -15.18 -19.68 13.34
N GLY A 707 -16.33 -19.32 13.89
CA GLY A 707 -16.53 -18.00 14.51
C GLY A 707 -16.51 -16.84 13.49
N ALA A 708 -16.68 -17.14 12.20
CA ALA A 708 -17.16 -16.15 11.24
C ALA A 708 -18.69 -16.02 11.36
N THR A 709 -19.27 -15.00 10.72
CA THR A 709 -20.72 -14.78 10.66
C THR A 709 -21.31 -15.05 9.27
N GLY A 710 -20.45 -15.16 8.26
CA GLY A 710 -20.81 -15.40 6.87
C GLY A 710 -19.57 -15.48 6.01
N MET A 711 -19.76 -15.69 4.71
CA MET A 711 -18.67 -15.79 3.74
C MET A 711 -19.03 -15.08 2.43
N VAL A 712 -18.05 -14.38 1.86
CA VAL A 712 -18.09 -13.92 0.48
C VAL A 712 -17.16 -14.79 -0.35
N ILE A 713 -17.67 -15.37 -1.43
CA ILE A 713 -16.91 -16.13 -2.40
C ILE A 713 -16.79 -15.31 -3.69
N THR A 714 -15.63 -15.28 -4.31
CA THR A 714 -15.40 -14.73 -5.65
C THR A 714 -14.74 -15.78 -6.53
N GLU A 715 -15.09 -15.85 -7.81
CA GLU A 715 -14.41 -16.78 -8.74
C GLU A 715 -12.89 -16.54 -8.80
N MET A 716 -12.12 -17.60 -9.08
CA MET A 716 -10.71 -17.46 -9.41
C MET A 716 -10.57 -17.06 -10.88
N TYR A 717 -10.35 -15.77 -11.15
CA TYR A 717 -10.16 -15.24 -12.51
C TYR A 717 -9.02 -14.20 -12.55
N PRO A 718 -7.92 -14.41 -13.30
CA PRO A 718 -7.65 -15.51 -14.23
C PRO A 718 -7.63 -16.90 -13.57
N GLY A 719 -8.12 -17.91 -14.30
CA GLY A 719 -8.03 -19.31 -13.89
C GLY A 719 -6.65 -19.90 -14.19
N PRO A 720 -6.33 -21.12 -13.71
CA PRO A 720 -5.01 -21.71 -13.91
C PRO A 720 -4.60 -21.91 -15.37
N SER A 721 -5.55 -22.14 -16.28
CA SER A 721 -5.30 -22.18 -17.73
C SER A 721 -4.89 -20.82 -18.31
N ASP A 722 -5.26 -19.73 -17.65
CA ASP A 722 -5.19 -18.36 -18.15
C ASP A 722 -4.08 -17.55 -17.47
N LEU A 723 -3.14 -18.23 -16.82
CA LEU A 723 -1.93 -17.62 -16.26
C LEU A 723 -0.93 -17.39 -17.39
N TRP A 724 -0.81 -16.14 -17.85
CA TRP A 724 0.10 -15.77 -18.94
C TRP A 724 1.58 -15.90 -18.53
N LEU A 725 1.90 -15.62 -17.27
CA LEU A 725 3.27 -15.64 -16.75
C LEU A 725 3.68 -17.10 -16.47
N ARG A 726 4.21 -17.76 -17.50
CA ARG A 726 4.61 -19.18 -17.47
C ARG A 726 6.09 -19.36 -17.75
N GLY A 727 6.66 -20.39 -17.14
CA GLY A 727 7.97 -20.94 -17.49
C GLY A 727 8.07 -22.43 -17.20
N PRO A 728 9.29 -23.01 -17.21
CA PRO A 728 9.48 -24.45 -17.04
C PRO A 728 8.94 -25.02 -15.73
N ALA A 729 8.84 -24.19 -14.68
CA ALA A 729 8.33 -24.56 -13.37
C ALA A 729 6.80 -24.51 -13.25
N GLY A 730 6.10 -23.94 -14.22
CA GLY A 730 4.64 -23.75 -14.19
C GLY A 730 4.19 -22.30 -14.44
N GLY A 731 2.90 -22.05 -14.25
CA GLY A 731 2.27 -20.74 -14.32
C GLY A 731 2.24 -20.03 -12.98
N PHE A 732 2.42 -18.73 -12.99
CA PHE A 732 2.39 -17.88 -11.81
C PHE A 732 1.16 -16.97 -11.87
N THR A 733 0.44 -16.88 -10.75
CA THR A 733 -0.48 -15.74 -10.57
C THR A 733 0.34 -14.46 -10.57
N SER A 734 -0.19 -13.42 -11.21
CA SER A 734 0.53 -12.16 -11.36
C SER A 734 -0.41 -10.98 -11.54
N GLU A 735 0.10 -9.80 -11.24
CA GLU A 735 -0.63 -8.54 -11.27
C GLU A 735 0.32 -7.40 -11.63
N LEU A 736 -0.13 -6.58 -12.58
CA LEU A 736 0.54 -5.39 -13.06
C LEU A 736 -0.05 -4.19 -12.31
N ARG A 737 0.79 -3.44 -11.60
CA ARG A 737 0.40 -2.14 -11.06
C ARG A 737 1.00 -1.06 -11.94
N LEU A 738 0.13 -0.24 -12.53
CA LEU A 738 0.48 0.90 -13.36
C LEU A 738 -0.01 2.18 -12.68
N ASN A 739 0.52 3.34 -13.04
CA ASN A 739 -0.13 4.60 -12.73
C ASN A 739 -0.94 5.09 -13.93
N ALA A 740 -2.21 5.42 -13.69
CA ALA A 740 -3.09 6.09 -14.64
C ALA A 740 -3.37 7.51 -14.13
N TYR A 741 -3.35 8.49 -15.02
CA TYR A 741 -3.64 9.88 -14.71
C TYR A 741 -4.55 10.51 -15.77
N TYR A 742 -5.44 11.39 -15.34
CA TYR A 742 -6.29 12.21 -16.18
C TYR A 742 -5.90 13.68 -15.93
N PRO A 743 -5.27 14.36 -16.90
CA PRO A 743 -5.00 15.79 -16.79
C PRO A 743 -6.26 16.62 -16.52
N ALA A 744 -6.11 17.81 -15.96
CA ALA A 744 -7.22 18.73 -15.73
C ALA A 744 -7.89 19.25 -17.02
N GLY A 745 -7.20 19.21 -18.17
CA GLY A 745 -7.65 19.70 -19.49
C GLY A 745 -6.76 20.83 -20.04
N ASP A 746 -6.79 21.08 -21.36
CA ASP A 746 -6.03 22.16 -22.02
C ASP A 746 -6.60 23.56 -21.73
N ASP A 747 -7.87 23.69 -21.31
CA ASP A 747 -8.42 24.97 -20.85
C ASP A 747 -7.75 25.49 -19.57
N ALA A 748 -7.02 24.63 -18.84
CA ALA A 748 -6.19 25.02 -17.69
C ALA A 748 -4.77 25.45 -18.10
N LEU A 749 -4.35 25.20 -19.34
CA LEU A 749 -3.03 25.63 -19.86
C LEU A 749 -3.04 27.06 -20.42
N GLU A 750 -4.19 27.69 -20.61
CA GLU A 750 -4.28 29.15 -20.87
C GLU A 750 -4.05 30.01 -19.60
N ALA A 751 -3.86 29.38 -18.43
CA ALA A 751 -3.47 30.06 -17.20
C ALA A 751 -2.09 29.61 -16.70
N ILE A 752 -1.09 29.54 -17.58
CA ILE A 752 0.30 29.76 -17.14
C ILE A 752 0.44 31.28 -17.01
N PRO A 753 0.65 31.86 -15.81
CA PRO A 753 1.03 33.26 -15.73
C PRO A 753 2.28 33.44 -16.59
N GLU A 754 2.26 34.37 -17.55
CA GLU A 754 3.37 34.72 -18.46
C GLU A 754 4.72 34.96 -17.74
N GLY A 755 4.74 34.99 -16.40
CA GLY A 755 5.91 35.07 -15.55
C GLY A 755 6.78 33.81 -15.40
N LEU A 756 6.35 32.57 -15.71
CA LEU A 756 7.22 31.39 -15.52
C LEU A 756 8.26 31.23 -16.63
N VAL A 757 7.86 31.47 -17.89
CA VAL A 757 8.79 31.52 -19.04
C VAL A 757 9.72 32.71 -18.91
N ALA A 758 9.19 33.88 -18.51
CA ALA A 758 10.02 35.06 -18.20
C ALA A 758 10.98 34.83 -17.02
N ARG A 759 10.59 34.08 -15.97
CA ARG A 759 11.49 33.69 -14.87
C ARG A 759 12.56 32.71 -15.31
N LEU A 760 12.25 31.77 -16.19
CA LEU A 760 13.22 30.81 -16.74
C LEU A 760 14.18 31.47 -17.73
N GLU A 761 13.73 32.44 -18.52
CA GLU A 761 14.60 33.28 -19.35
C GLU A 761 15.43 34.25 -18.51
N HIS A 762 14.87 34.83 -17.45
CA HIS A 762 15.61 35.65 -16.50
C HIS A 762 16.66 34.84 -15.71
N LEU A 763 16.35 33.59 -15.32
CA LEU A 763 17.32 32.65 -14.73
C LEU A 763 18.38 32.22 -15.73
N ARG A 764 18.03 31.94 -17.00
CA ARG A 764 18.99 31.65 -18.07
C ARG A 764 19.89 32.83 -18.38
N GLN A 765 19.37 34.06 -18.41
CA GLN A 765 20.15 35.29 -18.59
C GLN A 765 21.05 35.56 -17.39
N ARG A 766 20.60 35.30 -16.16
CA ARG A 766 21.44 35.40 -14.95
C ARG A 766 22.51 34.32 -14.87
N MET A 767 22.24 33.10 -15.36
CA MET A 767 23.23 32.02 -15.45
C MET A 767 24.25 32.28 -16.57
N ALA A 768 23.83 32.84 -17.70
CA ALA A 768 24.74 33.27 -18.77
C ALA A 768 25.62 34.46 -18.34
N ALA A 769 25.13 35.35 -17.47
CA ALA A 769 25.90 36.44 -16.89
C ALA A 769 26.90 36.00 -15.80
N LEU A 770 26.85 34.73 -15.36
CA LEU A 770 27.77 34.14 -14.37
C LEU A 770 28.91 33.33 -15.02
N HIS A 771 29.04 33.34 -16.35
CA HIS A 771 30.15 32.72 -17.10
C HIS A 771 30.79 33.72 -18.07
N VAL A 772 31.45 34.74 -17.53
CA VAL A 772 32.60 35.37 -18.19
C VAL A 772 33.72 35.44 -17.15
N GLU A 773 34.85 34.85 -17.51
CA GLU A 773 36.08 34.63 -16.74
C GLU A 773 36.61 35.91 -16.07
N ASP A 774 36.91 35.84 -14.77
CA ASP A 774 38.27 35.60 -14.25
C ASP A 774 38.19 34.97 -12.84
#